data_AF-A0AAD3DLE1-F1
#
_entry.id   AF-A0AAD3DLE1-F1
#
_cell.length_a   1.000
_cell.length_b   1.000
_cell.length_c   1.000
_cell.angle_alpha   90.00
_cell.angle_beta   90.00
_cell.angle_gamma   90.00
#
_symmetry.space_group_name_H-M   'P 1'
#
loop_
_entity.id
_entity.type
_entity.pdbx_description
1 polymer ?
#
loop_
_entity_poly.entity_id
_entity_poly.type
_entity_poly.pdbx_seq_one_letter_code
_entity_poly.pdbx_strand_id
1 'polypeptide(L)'
;GNVVSLFSRDCSVQRRHQKIVEEGPVTAAPQSVLRDMERCARALARLVGYVGAATVEYLYCIEEAKYYFLELNPRLQVEHPVTEGITGVNLPACQLLIGMGVPLTRIPQIRSLYGKDPKSSEPFDPETTPQREPEGHVVAVRVTAEDAADGFKPTAGRIDELHFRPTPDVWGYFSVKSGGGIHQYSDSQFGHLFARGDTREAALRAMAAALRDCLTVRGEIRTTTDYVLDLITTSELTGNNIHTGWLDSRIAARVKPGRPPWHISVIAGAVVKSAAAVAAASSEYLGYLAKGQLPPPGISLTRMEHSMVIEGFKYSVVLVRRGVGLAAVQLNGSSVDVAYRKMGDGGYLLQVDGESHVVHVEDEAAGTRLLINGLTVLLAAEKDPSRLTASSPGKLVRRLLPGGARVERDQPYAEMEVMKMVMPLLSPASGTLRWVVPEGGVVAAGDLIASLELEEGAAVAAPEPYPGSFPELGPPQVLSSRVDAVLSSAVEAAKNIMAGYVVQPEQVVEDLVSCLDSPALALLQWQGEFAVVRGRMPGALAAALEAAVAQHAQEVAAAEAAAAAAAAAEAPPEAAATSDGGASTGTGGSSSSSSGGGAFAGGALAGALVAGCGDFPSGAVIEVMERAQAEAAPGDQAALTAALEPLLRLARAHAGGRQAYARSVVSELLEGFLAVEEAFTAARRHAGDPGVTTDQEAIDALRKQHAGKLSVVLDLV
;
A
#
# COMPACT_ATOMS: atom_id res chain seq x y z
N GLY A 1 55.46 1.03 -7.28
CA GLY A 1 55.59 -0.30 -6.64
C GLY A 1 54.99 -0.40 -5.25
N ASN A 2 54.56 0.69 -4.61
CA ASN A 2 53.84 0.63 -3.34
C ASN A 2 52.41 0.13 -3.59
N VAL A 3 51.95 -0.84 -2.79
CA VAL A 3 50.61 -1.44 -2.90
C VAL A 3 49.97 -1.44 -1.52
N VAL A 4 48.70 -1.07 -1.45
CA VAL A 4 47.91 -1.03 -0.22
C VAL A 4 46.68 -1.92 -0.41
N SER A 5 46.36 -2.77 0.58
CA SER A 5 45.06 -3.45 0.67
C SER A 5 44.06 -2.55 1.37
N LEU A 6 42.81 -2.53 0.91
CA LEU A 6 41.71 -1.75 1.47
C LEU A 6 40.62 -2.71 1.97
N PHE A 7 40.96 -3.52 2.97
CA PHE A 7 40.15 -4.60 3.53
C PHE A 7 39.56 -5.56 2.48
N SER A 8 38.62 -6.39 2.93
CA SER A 8 37.95 -7.43 2.16
C SER A 8 36.46 -7.16 2.02
N ARG A 9 35.85 -7.76 0.99
CA ARG A 9 34.41 -7.78 0.74
C ARG A 9 33.95 -9.22 0.60
N ASP A 10 32.78 -9.52 1.13
CA ASP A 10 32.07 -10.77 0.89
C ASP A 10 31.02 -10.54 -0.21
N CYS A 11 31.06 -11.36 -1.25
CA CYS A 11 30.09 -11.35 -2.33
C CYS A 11 29.60 -12.77 -2.63
N SER A 12 29.43 -13.58 -1.58
CA SER A 12 28.96 -14.97 -1.65
C SER A 12 27.52 -15.10 -2.13
N VAL A 13 26.66 -14.09 -1.90
CA VAL A 13 25.27 -14.10 -2.36
C VAL A 13 25.20 -13.78 -3.84
N GLN A 14 25.22 -14.84 -4.65
CA GLN A 14 25.22 -14.77 -6.11
C GLN A 14 24.11 -15.61 -6.72
N ARG A 15 23.63 -15.21 -7.88
CA ARG A 15 22.66 -15.94 -8.69
C ARG A 15 23.22 -16.09 -10.10
N ARG A 16 23.42 -17.32 -10.60
CA ARG A 16 24.00 -17.55 -11.94
C ARG A 16 25.22 -16.66 -12.23
N HIS A 17 26.13 -16.54 -11.25
CA HIS A 17 27.33 -15.67 -11.28
C HIS A 17 27.09 -14.15 -11.23
N GLN A 18 25.85 -13.69 -11.03
CA GLN A 18 25.53 -12.29 -10.77
C GLN A 18 25.50 -12.03 -9.26
N LYS A 19 26.32 -11.09 -8.80
CA LYS A 19 26.36 -10.65 -7.39
C LYS A 19 25.10 -9.84 -7.09
N ILE A 20 24.40 -10.15 -5.99
CA ILE A 20 23.15 -9.47 -5.61
C ILE A 20 23.33 -8.66 -4.32
N VAL A 21 23.87 -9.33 -3.29
CA VAL A 21 24.19 -8.72 -2.00
C VAL A 21 25.70 -8.78 -1.82
N GLU A 22 26.29 -7.65 -1.48
CA GLU A 22 27.70 -7.53 -1.14
C GLU A 22 27.83 -6.95 0.26
N GLU A 23 28.80 -7.42 1.04
CA GLU A 23 29.01 -6.91 2.39
C GLU A 23 30.49 -6.77 2.72
N GLY A 24 30.81 -5.97 3.73
CA GLY A 24 32.17 -5.83 4.21
C GLY A 24 32.24 -5.14 5.57
N PRO A 25 33.26 -5.42 6.39
CA PRO A 25 34.36 -6.37 6.15
C PRO A 25 33.91 -7.84 6.22
N VAL A 26 34.70 -8.76 5.67
CA VAL A 26 34.40 -10.21 5.72
C VAL A 26 34.37 -10.68 7.18
N THR A 27 33.28 -11.32 7.59
CA THR A 27 33.09 -11.85 8.94
C THR A 27 33.22 -13.38 9.02
N ALA A 28 33.09 -14.08 7.89
CA ALA A 28 33.10 -15.54 7.83
C ALA A 28 34.51 -16.16 8.01
N ALA A 29 35.57 -15.39 7.77
CA ALA A 29 36.95 -15.86 7.88
C ALA A 29 37.65 -15.27 9.11
N PRO A 30 38.53 -16.03 9.80
CA PRO A 30 39.31 -15.50 10.91
C PRO A 30 40.31 -14.43 10.45
N GLN A 31 40.60 -13.47 11.33
CA GLN A 31 41.45 -12.31 11.00
C GLN A 31 42.87 -12.69 10.54
N SER A 32 43.40 -13.84 11.00
CA SER A 32 44.69 -14.36 10.54
C SER A 32 44.68 -14.70 9.06
N VAL A 33 43.64 -15.40 8.60
CA VAL A 33 43.48 -15.79 7.19
C VAL A 33 43.25 -14.56 6.32
N LEU A 34 42.44 -13.60 6.77
CA LEU A 34 42.22 -12.34 6.04
C LEU A 34 43.52 -11.56 5.85
N ARG A 35 44.36 -11.46 6.88
CA ARG A 35 45.68 -10.80 6.77
C ARG A 35 46.62 -11.52 5.81
N ASP A 36 46.55 -12.85 5.75
CA ASP A 36 47.33 -13.63 4.78
C ASP A 36 46.82 -13.43 3.34
N MET A 37 45.50 -13.40 3.12
CA MET A 37 44.88 -13.07 1.84
C MET A 37 45.29 -11.68 1.34
N GLU A 38 45.29 -10.69 2.24
CA GLU A 38 45.75 -9.33 1.91
C GLU A 38 47.23 -9.30 1.56
N ARG A 39 48.09 -10.02 2.29
CA ARG A 39 49.53 -10.12 1.98
C ARG A 39 49.75 -10.75 0.61
N CYS A 40 49.04 -11.85 0.29
CA CYS A 40 49.08 -12.49 -1.01
C CYS A 40 48.63 -11.56 -2.14
N ALA A 41 47.53 -10.80 -1.93
CA ALA A 41 47.03 -9.84 -2.91
C ALA A 41 48.04 -8.72 -3.18
N ARG A 42 48.69 -8.18 -2.13
CA ARG A 42 49.75 -7.16 -2.27
C ARG A 42 50.95 -7.70 -3.04
N ALA A 43 51.37 -8.93 -2.75
CA ALA A 43 52.49 -9.58 -3.44
C ALA A 43 52.19 -9.78 -4.93
N LEU A 44 50.99 -10.24 -5.28
CA LEU A 44 50.56 -10.43 -6.67
C LEU A 44 50.54 -9.11 -7.45
N ALA A 45 49.92 -8.07 -6.89
CA ALA A 45 49.85 -6.76 -7.54
C ALA A 45 51.24 -6.13 -7.73
N ARG A 46 52.16 -6.34 -6.78
CA ARG A 46 53.55 -5.88 -6.90
C ARG A 46 54.32 -6.62 -7.99
N LEU A 47 54.14 -7.94 -8.08
CA LEU A 47 54.81 -8.77 -9.09
C LEU A 47 54.44 -8.34 -10.51
N VAL A 48 53.17 -8.02 -10.74
CA VAL A 48 52.66 -7.56 -12.04
C VAL A 48 52.98 -6.09 -12.30
N GLY A 49 53.43 -5.34 -11.28
CA GLY A 49 53.68 -3.90 -11.39
C GLY A 49 52.39 -3.11 -11.62
N TYR A 50 51.27 -3.55 -11.03
CA TYR A 50 49.95 -3.01 -11.30
C TYR A 50 49.81 -1.53 -10.90
N VAL A 51 49.09 -0.76 -11.72
CA VAL A 51 48.80 0.67 -11.49
C VAL A 51 47.30 0.91 -11.59
N GLY A 52 46.74 1.60 -10.60
CA GLY A 52 45.30 1.86 -10.49
C GLY A 52 44.65 1.04 -9.38
N ALA A 53 43.36 0.79 -9.49
CA ALA A 53 42.64 -0.10 -8.58
C ALA A 53 42.45 -1.48 -9.23
N ALA A 54 42.64 -2.53 -8.45
CA ALA A 54 42.37 -3.91 -8.82
C ALA A 54 41.64 -4.60 -7.65
N THR A 55 40.86 -5.62 -7.99
CA THR A 55 40.30 -6.54 -7.00
C THR A 55 40.86 -7.93 -7.25
N VAL A 56 41.41 -8.55 -6.23
CA VAL A 56 41.79 -9.97 -6.26
C VAL A 56 40.66 -10.77 -5.64
N GLU A 57 40.09 -11.70 -6.41
CA GLU A 57 39.01 -12.57 -5.97
C GLU A 57 39.55 -13.92 -5.50
N TYR A 58 38.98 -14.40 -4.39
CA TYR A 58 39.32 -15.67 -3.78
C TYR A 58 38.04 -16.47 -3.50
N LEU A 59 38.15 -17.79 -3.55
CA LEU A 59 37.14 -18.71 -3.05
C LEU A 59 37.58 -19.24 -1.70
N TYR A 60 36.84 -18.92 -0.65
CA TYR A 60 37.10 -19.38 0.72
C TYR A 60 36.19 -20.56 1.06
N CYS A 61 36.77 -21.65 1.55
CA CYS A 61 36.04 -22.79 2.08
C CYS A 61 36.01 -22.70 3.61
N ILE A 62 34.81 -22.57 4.17
CA ILE A 62 34.59 -22.38 5.62
C ILE A 62 35.04 -23.64 6.39
N GLU A 63 34.75 -24.84 5.89
CA GLU A 63 35.06 -26.11 6.57
C GLU A 63 36.56 -26.37 6.69
N GLU A 64 37.31 -26.09 5.62
CA GLU A 64 38.77 -26.31 5.60
C GLU A 64 39.58 -25.10 6.06
N ALA A 65 38.93 -23.94 6.26
CA ALA A 65 39.56 -22.64 6.50
C ALA A 65 40.66 -22.28 5.47
N LYS A 66 40.49 -22.74 4.22
CA LYS A 66 41.43 -22.49 3.11
C LYS A 66 40.81 -21.55 2.08
N TYR A 67 41.67 -20.74 1.45
CA TYR A 67 41.29 -19.90 0.34
C TYR A 67 42.07 -20.27 -0.92
N TYR A 68 41.41 -20.14 -2.07
CA TYR A 68 41.98 -20.41 -3.39
C TYR A 68 41.83 -19.16 -4.25
N PHE A 69 42.88 -18.80 -5.00
CA PHE A 69 42.84 -17.67 -5.93
C PHE A 69 41.92 -18.00 -7.12
N LEU A 70 41.03 -17.07 -7.47
CA LEU A 70 40.20 -17.16 -8.68
C LEU A 70 40.80 -16.30 -9.79
N GLU A 71 40.74 -14.98 -9.62
CA GLU A 71 41.14 -14.04 -10.64
C GLU A 71 41.54 -12.67 -10.06
N LEU A 72 42.21 -11.86 -10.88
CA LEU A 72 42.47 -10.45 -10.60
C LEU A 72 41.70 -9.63 -11.63
N ASN A 73 40.73 -8.85 -11.16
CA ASN A 73 39.93 -7.94 -11.96
C ASN A 73 40.64 -6.59 -12.08
N PRO A 74 41.13 -6.21 -13.28
CA PRO A 74 41.95 -5.01 -13.47
C PRO A 74 41.07 -3.76 -13.70
N ARG A 75 40.04 -3.59 -12.86
CA ARG A 75 39.07 -2.50 -12.96
C ARG A 75 38.47 -2.18 -11.59
N LEU A 76 37.90 -0.99 -11.47
CA LEU A 76 37.03 -0.67 -10.34
C LEU A 76 35.76 -1.53 -10.43
N GLN A 77 35.38 -2.15 -9.32
CA GLN A 77 34.13 -2.91 -9.23
C GLN A 77 32.95 -1.99 -8.91
N VAL A 78 31.74 -2.41 -9.28
CA VAL A 78 30.52 -1.60 -9.04
C VAL A 78 30.27 -1.47 -7.53
N GLU A 79 30.54 -2.53 -6.79
CA GLU A 79 30.43 -2.65 -5.33
C GLU A 79 31.56 -1.95 -4.54
N HIS A 80 32.39 -1.13 -5.19
CA HIS A 80 33.45 -0.39 -4.51
C HIS A 80 33.00 0.52 -3.36
N PRO A 81 31.77 1.12 -3.35
CA PRO A 81 31.35 1.97 -2.24
C PRO A 81 31.17 1.23 -0.91
N VAL A 82 31.10 -0.10 -0.91
CA VAL A 82 31.21 -0.91 0.32
C VAL A 82 32.55 -0.64 0.99
N THR A 83 33.64 -0.76 0.24
CA THR A 83 34.99 -0.49 0.74
C THR A 83 35.18 0.98 1.08
N GLU A 84 34.58 1.90 0.33
CA GLU A 84 34.62 3.34 0.66
C GLU A 84 33.89 3.64 1.98
N GLY A 85 32.73 3.02 2.21
CA GLY A 85 31.95 3.21 3.43
C GLY A 85 32.66 2.67 4.68
N ILE A 86 33.47 1.62 4.52
CA ILE A 86 34.27 1.01 5.58
C ILE A 86 35.55 1.82 5.85
N THR A 87 36.26 2.23 4.79
CA THR A 87 37.60 2.85 4.90
C THR A 87 37.58 4.38 4.93
N GLY A 88 36.51 5.01 4.47
CA GLY A 88 36.45 6.45 4.21
C GLY A 88 37.30 6.90 3.03
N VAL A 89 37.84 5.98 2.23
CA VAL A 89 38.68 6.27 1.07
C VAL A 89 37.81 6.43 -0.17
N ASN A 90 37.95 7.55 -0.88
CA ASN A 90 37.30 7.75 -2.17
C ASN A 90 38.17 7.12 -3.28
N LEU A 91 37.77 5.94 -3.76
CA LEU A 91 38.49 5.13 -4.71
C LEU A 91 38.63 5.80 -6.08
N PRO A 92 37.57 6.41 -6.69
CA PRO A 92 37.71 7.18 -7.93
C PRO A 92 38.71 8.34 -7.82
N ALA A 93 38.68 9.10 -6.74
CA ALA A 93 39.64 10.20 -6.52
C ALA A 93 41.06 9.67 -6.34
N CYS A 94 41.23 8.55 -5.62
CA CYS A 94 42.53 7.89 -5.50
C CYS A 94 43.07 7.41 -6.85
N GLN A 95 42.22 6.84 -7.71
CA GLN A 95 42.62 6.43 -9.06
C GLN A 95 43.10 7.61 -9.89
N LEU A 96 42.42 8.76 -9.82
CA LEU A 96 42.86 9.99 -10.49
C LEU A 96 44.24 10.44 -10.01
N LEU A 97 44.46 10.50 -8.69
CA LEU A 97 45.74 10.91 -8.11
C LEU A 97 46.89 9.94 -8.49
N ILE A 98 46.62 8.64 -8.49
CA ILE A 98 47.57 7.62 -8.94
C ILE A 98 47.89 7.80 -10.43
N GLY A 99 46.88 8.10 -11.25
CA GLY A 99 47.05 8.43 -12.67
C GLY A 99 47.90 9.68 -12.91
N MET A 100 47.86 10.65 -11.99
CA MET A 100 48.74 11.83 -11.99
C MET A 100 50.16 11.55 -11.49
N GLY A 101 50.46 10.32 -11.05
CA GLY A 101 51.77 9.93 -10.49
C GLY A 101 51.96 10.31 -9.02
N VAL A 102 50.88 10.62 -8.29
CA VAL A 102 50.96 10.88 -6.84
C VAL A 102 51.20 9.55 -6.10
N PRO A 103 52.24 9.44 -5.26
CA PRO A 103 52.50 8.24 -4.48
C PRO A 103 51.43 8.04 -3.40
N LEU A 104 51.08 6.78 -3.12
CA LEU A 104 50.03 6.39 -2.15
C LEU A 104 50.21 7.01 -0.76
N THR A 105 51.45 7.21 -0.32
CA THR A 105 51.80 7.78 1.00
C THR A 105 51.44 9.27 1.14
N ARG A 106 51.19 9.96 0.02
CA ARG A 106 50.76 11.37 0.00
C ARG A 106 49.26 11.55 -0.18
N ILE A 107 48.50 10.47 -0.39
CA ILE A 107 47.05 10.56 -0.54
C ILE A 107 46.42 10.76 0.85
N PRO A 108 45.72 11.88 1.13
CA PRO A 108 45.24 12.21 2.47
C PRO A 108 44.35 11.12 3.09
N GLN A 109 43.49 10.50 2.28
CA GLN A 109 42.56 9.45 2.71
C GLN A 109 43.29 8.17 3.12
N ILE A 110 44.32 7.76 2.35
CA ILE A 110 45.18 6.63 2.72
C ILE A 110 45.94 6.97 4.00
N ARG A 111 46.42 8.20 4.19
CA ARG A 111 47.08 8.59 5.44
C ARG A 111 46.17 8.46 6.66
N SER A 112 44.91 8.90 6.54
CA SER A 112 43.90 8.72 7.59
C SER A 112 43.64 7.26 7.93
N LEU A 113 43.61 6.38 6.92
CA LEU A 113 43.44 4.93 7.13
C LEU A 113 44.55 4.32 8.01
N TYR A 114 45.79 4.83 7.90
CA TYR A 114 46.93 4.43 8.73
C TYR A 114 47.11 5.29 9.99
N GLY A 115 46.12 6.13 10.35
CA GLY A 115 46.17 6.98 11.55
C GLY A 115 47.23 8.09 11.49
N LYS A 116 47.68 8.48 10.28
CA LYS A 116 48.64 9.58 10.07
C LYS A 116 47.90 10.88 9.74
N ASP A 117 48.54 12.01 10.04
CA ASP A 117 48.00 13.33 9.72
C ASP A 117 47.78 13.47 8.19
N PRO A 118 46.54 13.76 7.73
CA PRO A 118 46.21 13.90 6.30
C PRO A 118 47.00 15.00 5.59
N LYS A 119 47.46 16.04 6.30
CA LYS A 119 48.15 17.21 5.71
C LYS A 119 49.66 17.06 5.70
N SER A 120 50.19 16.10 6.46
CA SER A 120 51.63 15.87 6.54
C SER A 120 52.15 15.16 5.28
N SER A 121 53.39 15.47 4.90
CA SER A 121 54.10 14.86 3.76
C SER A 121 55.10 13.78 4.19
N GLU A 122 55.12 13.42 5.48
CA GLU A 122 56.06 12.43 6.00
C GLU A 122 55.89 11.08 5.31
N PRO A 123 56.97 10.49 4.76
CA PRO A 123 56.91 9.16 4.21
C PRO A 123 56.70 8.15 5.34
N PHE A 124 55.77 7.22 5.12
CA PHE A 124 55.59 6.05 5.98
C PHE A 124 55.52 4.82 5.09
N ASP A 125 55.90 3.68 5.65
CA ASP A 125 55.84 2.42 4.93
C ASP A 125 54.52 1.69 5.26
N PRO A 126 53.65 1.46 4.26
CA PRO A 126 52.37 0.78 4.45
C PRO A 126 52.51 -0.71 4.79
N GLU A 127 53.69 -1.32 4.66
CA GLU A 127 53.90 -2.72 5.09
C GLU A 127 54.16 -2.88 6.58
N THR A 128 54.90 -1.94 7.16
CA THR A 128 55.28 -1.96 8.59
C THR A 128 54.31 -1.21 9.48
N THR A 129 53.52 -0.30 8.91
CA THR A 129 52.52 0.47 9.67
C THR A 129 51.20 -0.29 9.73
N PRO A 130 50.64 -0.60 10.93
CA PRO A 130 49.35 -1.24 11.02
C PRO A 130 48.23 -0.29 10.54
N GLN A 131 47.30 -0.82 9.76
CA GLN A 131 46.07 -0.10 9.39
C GLN A 131 45.12 -0.02 10.59
N ARG A 132 44.34 1.07 10.67
CA ARG A 132 43.25 1.16 11.65
C ARG A 132 42.17 0.15 11.28
N GLU A 133 41.76 -0.71 12.21
CA GLU A 133 40.67 -1.67 11.98
C GLU A 133 39.36 -0.91 11.63
N PRO A 134 38.52 -1.48 10.77
CA PRO A 134 37.34 -0.81 10.25
C PRO A 134 36.28 -0.56 11.34
N GLU A 135 35.74 0.66 11.38
CA GLU A 135 34.68 1.05 12.31
C GLU A 135 33.32 0.90 11.62
N GLY A 136 32.78 -0.31 11.70
CA GLY A 136 31.45 -0.67 11.22
C GLY A 136 31.46 -1.66 10.05
N HIS A 137 30.24 -2.00 9.62
CA HIS A 137 29.94 -2.93 8.55
C HIS A 137 29.04 -2.25 7.52
N VAL A 138 29.25 -2.54 6.25
CA VAL A 138 28.47 -2.00 5.14
C VAL A 138 27.90 -3.16 4.34
N VAL A 139 26.59 -3.14 4.15
CA VAL A 139 25.87 -4.05 3.25
C VAL A 139 25.41 -3.26 2.05
N ALA A 140 25.61 -3.81 0.86
CA ALA A 140 25.15 -3.26 -0.39
C ALA A 140 24.20 -4.23 -1.09
N VAL A 141 23.19 -3.65 -1.75
CA VAL A 141 22.17 -4.37 -2.49
C VAL A 141 22.08 -3.79 -3.89
N ARG A 142 22.15 -4.66 -4.88
CA ARG A 142 21.86 -4.30 -6.26
C ARG A 142 20.35 -4.27 -6.48
N VAL A 143 19.87 -3.17 -7.06
CA VAL A 143 18.47 -3.02 -7.48
C VAL A 143 18.42 -3.24 -8.98
N THR A 144 17.82 -4.37 -9.38
CA THR A 144 17.68 -4.78 -10.78
C THR A 144 16.23 -4.73 -11.23
N ALA A 145 16.03 -4.46 -12.53
CA ALA A 145 14.74 -4.50 -13.20
C ALA A 145 14.41 -5.93 -13.67
N GLU A 146 14.35 -6.88 -12.75
CA GLU A 146 14.05 -8.28 -13.03
C GLU A 146 12.84 -8.77 -12.25
N ASP A 147 12.03 -9.64 -12.87
CA ASP A 147 10.84 -10.21 -12.24
C ASP A 147 11.14 -11.52 -11.49
N ALA A 148 11.34 -11.46 -10.17
CA ALA A 148 11.59 -12.65 -9.36
C ALA A 148 10.50 -13.74 -9.49
N ALA A 149 9.24 -13.37 -9.76
CA ALA A 149 8.14 -14.32 -9.89
C ALA A 149 8.17 -15.12 -11.19
N ASP A 150 8.68 -14.54 -12.27
CA ASP A 150 8.82 -15.18 -13.58
C ASP A 150 10.25 -15.68 -13.85
N GLY A 151 10.98 -16.06 -12.80
CA GLY A 151 12.36 -16.57 -12.92
C GLY A 151 13.40 -15.50 -13.21
N PHE A 152 13.14 -14.26 -12.76
CA PHE A 152 13.94 -13.04 -12.94
C PHE A 152 14.20 -12.73 -14.41
N LYS A 153 13.14 -12.68 -15.19
CA LYS A 153 13.24 -12.16 -16.55
C LYS A 153 13.50 -10.65 -16.46
N PRO A 154 14.49 -10.13 -17.20
CA PRO A 154 14.75 -8.70 -17.22
C PRO A 154 13.59 -8.00 -17.93
N THR A 155 13.10 -6.93 -17.33
CA THR A 155 11.94 -6.17 -17.80
C THR A 155 12.39 -4.79 -18.24
N ALA A 156 11.97 -4.37 -19.43
CA ALA A 156 12.19 -3.02 -19.96
C ALA A 156 10.88 -2.24 -19.93
N GLY A 157 10.95 -0.93 -19.65
CA GLY A 157 9.76 -0.10 -19.52
C GLY A 157 10.05 1.27 -18.90
N ARG A 158 9.00 2.09 -18.79
CA ARG A 158 9.08 3.41 -18.14
C ARG A 158 9.00 3.27 -16.62
N ILE A 159 9.77 4.11 -15.92
CA ILE A 159 9.68 4.31 -14.47
C ILE A 159 8.84 5.57 -14.25
N ASP A 160 7.65 5.41 -13.69
CA ASP A 160 6.74 6.53 -13.43
C ASP A 160 7.19 7.32 -12.20
N GLU A 161 7.57 6.60 -11.14
CA GLU A 161 8.09 7.22 -9.92
C GLU A 161 9.25 6.43 -9.35
N LEU A 162 10.34 7.15 -9.05
CA LEU A 162 11.44 6.66 -8.26
C LEU A 162 11.66 7.64 -7.11
N HIS A 163 11.30 7.21 -5.90
CA HIS A 163 11.51 7.98 -4.70
C HIS A 163 12.36 7.19 -3.71
N PHE A 164 13.54 7.71 -3.41
CA PHE A 164 14.43 7.14 -2.41
C PHE A 164 14.61 8.14 -1.27
N ARG A 165 14.26 7.73 -0.05
CA ARG A 165 14.40 8.51 1.18
C ARG A 165 15.69 8.09 1.90
N PRO A 166 16.83 8.78 1.68
CA PRO A 166 18.07 8.43 2.36
C PRO A 166 17.92 8.61 3.88
N THR A 167 18.59 7.77 4.64
CA THR A 167 18.75 7.91 6.09
C THR A 167 20.22 8.19 6.39
N PRO A 168 20.59 8.61 7.62
CA PRO A 168 22.00 8.83 7.96
C PRO A 168 22.89 7.61 7.68
N ASP A 169 22.31 6.41 7.84
CA ASP A 169 23.00 5.13 7.70
C ASP A 169 22.83 4.50 6.32
N VAL A 170 21.83 4.91 5.53
CA VAL A 170 21.51 4.31 4.23
C VAL A 170 21.48 5.35 3.12
N TRP A 171 22.26 5.07 2.09
CA TRP A 171 22.37 5.89 0.90
C TRP A 171 22.36 5.01 -0.35
N GLY A 172 22.16 5.62 -1.51
CA GLY A 172 22.09 4.90 -2.76
C GLY A 172 22.06 5.83 -3.94
N TYR A 173 22.40 5.28 -5.11
CA TYR A 173 22.33 6.00 -6.36
C TYR A 173 21.61 5.18 -7.42
N PHE A 174 20.98 5.89 -8.34
CA PHE A 174 20.21 5.31 -9.43
C PHE A 174 20.66 5.94 -10.75
N SER A 175 20.71 5.13 -11.81
CA SER A 175 21.09 5.58 -13.16
C SER A 175 19.92 6.22 -13.92
N VAL A 176 18.70 6.02 -13.44
CA VAL A 176 17.45 6.54 -14.03
C VAL A 176 16.74 7.44 -13.03
N LYS A 177 15.98 8.42 -13.51
CA LYS A 177 15.14 9.34 -12.71
C LYS A 177 13.65 9.06 -12.97
N SER A 178 12.77 9.58 -12.12
CA SER A 178 11.31 9.53 -12.35
C SER A 178 10.94 10.08 -13.73
N GLY A 179 10.08 9.36 -14.45
CA GLY A 179 9.72 9.63 -15.84
C GLY A 179 10.73 9.12 -16.88
N GLY A 180 11.88 8.59 -16.45
CA GLY A 180 12.85 7.91 -17.31
C GLY A 180 12.39 6.49 -17.69
N GLY A 181 13.17 5.80 -18.53
CA GLY A 181 12.87 4.42 -18.92
C GLY A 181 14.13 3.58 -19.07
N ILE A 182 13.99 2.28 -18.80
CA ILE A 182 15.03 1.29 -19.01
C ILE A 182 14.83 0.72 -20.42
N HIS A 183 15.83 0.92 -21.28
CA HIS A 183 15.76 0.45 -22.66
C HIS A 183 16.37 -0.96 -22.79
N GLN A 184 16.02 -1.68 -23.85
CA GLN A 184 16.48 -3.06 -24.08
C GLN A 184 18.01 -3.26 -24.15
N TYR A 185 18.76 -2.20 -24.45
CA TYR A 185 20.23 -2.23 -24.46
C TYR A 185 20.88 -1.83 -23.13
N SER A 186 20.09 -1.43 -22.12
CA SER A 186 20.58 -1.02 -20.80
C SER A 186 20.94 -2.26 -19.99
N ASP A 187 21.79 -2.07 -18.99
CA ASP A 187 21.89 -3.07 -17.93
C ASP A 187 20.55 -3.14 -17.17
N SER A 188 20.21 -4.34 -16.70
CA SER A 188 19.13 -4.60 -15.76
C SER A 188 19.34 -3.87 -14.43
N GLN A 189 20.59 -3.68 -14.01
CA GLN A 189 20.91 -2.92 -12.81
C GLN A 189 20.75 -1.42 -13.08
N PHE A 190 19.77 -0.81 -12.41
CA PHE A 190 19.55 0.63 -12.47
C PHE A 190 19.79 1.34 -11.13
N GLY A 191 19.99 0.59 -10.05
CA GLY A 191 20.26 1.14 -8.73
C GLY A 191 21.24 0.33 -7.90
N HIS A 192 21.88 1.01 -6.95
CA HIS A 192 22.70 0.38 -5.91
C HIS A 192 22.43 1.08 -4.58
N LEU A 193 22.06 0.30 -3.57
CA LEU A 193 21.82 0.76 -2.21
C LEU A 193 22.94 0.30 -1.28
N PHE A 194 23.29 1.13 -0.30
CA PHE A 194 24.34 0.89 0.67
C PHE A 194 23.84 1.26 2.06
N ALA A 195 23.91 0.32 3.00
CA ALA A 195 23.57 0.53 4.40
C ALA A 195 24.82 0.32 5.26
N ARG A 196 25.13 1.29 6.12
CA ARG A 196 26.19 1.21 7.12
C ARG A 196 25.58 0.93 8.50
N GLY A 197 26.28 0.19 9.34
CA GLY A 197 25.95 0.03 10.74
C GLY A 197 27.18 -0.33 11.56
N ASP A 198 27.12 -0.16 12.89
CA ASP A 198 28.24 -0.52 13.77
C ASP A 198 28.49 -2.04 13.79
N THR A 199 27.43 -2.82 13.60
CA THR A 199 27.47 -4.28 13.48
C THR A 199 26.81 -4.73 12.18
N ARG A 200 27.14 -5.96 11.75
CA ARG A 200 26.50 -6.59 10.58
C ARG A 200 24.98 -6.65 10.72
N GLU A 201 24.48 -7.05 11.89
CA GLU A 201 23.03 -7.09 12.16
C GLU A 201 22.38 -5.71 12.09
N ALA A 202 23.06 -4.66 12.56
CA ALA A 202 22.55 -3.29 12.46
C ALA A 202 22.48 -2.84 10.99
N ALA A 203 23.51 -3.14 10.19
CA ALA A 203 23.53 -2.82 8.76
C ALA A 203 22.44 -3.58 7.99
N LEU A 204 22.22 -4.87 8.27
CA LEU A 204 21.14 -5.67 7.67
C LEU A 204 19.76 -5.15 8.05
N ARG A 205 19.53 -4.78 9.32
CA ARG A 205 18.27 -4.16 9.76
C ARG A 205 18.03 -2.81 9.10
N ALA A 206 19.06 -1.98 8.98
CA ALA A 206 18.99 -0.69 8.29
C ALA A 206 18.66 -0.88 6.80
N MET A 207 19.30 -1.87 6.14
CA MET A 207 19.00 -2.21 4.75
C MET A 207 17.56 -2.72 4.57
N ALA A 208 17.09 -3.59 5.47
CA ALA A 208 15.72 -4.11 5.43
C ALA A 208 14.67 -3.00 5.59
N ALA A 209 14.90 -2.07 6.53
CA ALA A 209 14.05 -0.89 6.70
C ALA A 209 14.09 0.02 5.46
N ALA A 210 15.27 0.20 4.86
CA ALA A 210 15.40 1.02 3.66
C ALA A 210 14.71 0.43 2.43
N LEU A 211 14.81 -0.88 2.22
CA LEU A 211 14.13 -1.56 1.12
C LEU A 211 12.61 -1.54 1.29
N ARG A 212 12.11 -1.60 2.54
CA ARG A 212 10.68 -1.60 2.83
C ARG A 212 10.05 -0.21 2.75
N ASP A 213 10.68 0.77 3.41
CA ASP A 213 10.05 2.07 3.66
C ASP A 213 10.69 3.20 2.87
N CYS A 214 11.99 3.10 2.56
CA CYS A 214 12.74 4.21 1.97
C CYS A 214 12.77 4.17 0.44
N LEU A 215 12.67 3.00 -0.18
CA LEU A 215 12.69 2.85 -1.63
C LEU A 215 11.28 2.59 -2.17
N THR A 216 10.76 3.53 -2.95
CA THR A 216 9.54 3.36 -3.73
C THR A 216 9.89 3.44 -5.21
N VAL A 217 9.69 2.34 -5.93
CA VAL A 217 9.84 2.28 -7.39
C VAL A 217 8.50 1.87 -7.99
N ARG A 218 7.94 2.73 -8.85
CA ARG A 218 6.71 2.50 -9.61
C ARG A 218 6.97 2.63 -11.09
N GLY A 219 6.28 1.81 -11.89
CA GLY A 219 6.33 1.82 -13.33
C GLY A 219 6.18 0.43 -13.93
N GLU A 220 6.28 0.38 -15.26
CA GLU A 220 6.12 -0.84 -16.05
C GLU A 220 7.18 -1.92 -15.73
N ILE A 221 8.28 -1.52 -15.07
CA ILE A 221 9.35 -2.44 -14.67
C ILE A 221 8.99 -3.22 -13.41
N ARG A 222 9.54 -4.43 -13.29
CA ARG A 222 9.52 -5.22 -12.05
C ARG A 222 10.87 -5.13 -11.37
N THR A 223 10.89 -5.06 -10.05
CA THR A 223 12.11 -4.93 -9.26
C THR A 223 12.35 -6.17 -8.41
N THR A 224 13.61 -6.42 -8.08
CA THR A 224 14.04 -7.51 -7.18
C THR A 224 13.96 -7.16 -5.70
N THR A 225 13.49 -5.96 -5.36
CA THR A 225 13.44 -5.40 -4.00
C THR A 225 12.72 -6.31 -3.00
N ASP A 226 11.54 -6.81 -3.35
CA ASP A 226 10.71 -7.64 -2.48
C ASP A 226 11.41 -8.97 -2.15
N TYR A 227 12.07 -9.53 -3.16
CA TYR A 227 12.81 -10.77 -3.01
C TYR A 227 14.09 -10.54 -2.20
N VAL A 228 14.82 -9.45 -2.43
CA VAL A 228 16.01 -9.13 -1.63
C VAL A 228 15.65 -8.82 -0.16
N LEU A 229 14.51 -8.19 0.08
CA LEU A 229 14.00 -7.99 1.44
C LEU A 229 13.80 -9.33 2.16
N ASP A 230 13.15 -10.30 1.49
CA ASP A 230 12.97 -11.66 2.01
C ASP A 230 14.31 -12.40 2.22
N LEU A 231 15.28 -12.20 1.32
CA LEU A 231 16.63 -12.76 1.48
C LEU A 231 17.32 -12.20 2.74
N ILE A 232 17.24 -10.89 2.98
CA ILE A 232 17.92 -10.21 4.08
C ILE A 232 17.33 -10.57 5.43
N THR A 233 16.02 -10.81 5.51
CA THR A 233 15.33 -11.20 6.74
C THR A 233 15.46 -12.68 7.08
N THR A 234 16.05 -13.48 6.20
CA THR A 234 16.18 -14.92 6.42
C THR A 234 17.17 -15.23 7.54
N SER A 235 16.85 -16.22 8.38
CA SER A 235 17.69 -16.67 9.49
C SER A 235 19.06 -17.18 9.03
N GLU A 236 19.16 -17.78 7.84
CA GLU A 236 20.39 -18.30 7.26
C GLU A 236 21.42 -17.20 6.93
N LEU A 237 20.96 -16.05 6.41
CA LEU A 237 21.84 -14.90 6.16
C LEU A 237 22.27 -14.26 7.48
N THR A 238 21.32 -14.08 8.41
CA THR A 238 21.60 -13.55 9.75
C THR A 238 22.62 -14.42 10.50
N GLY A 239 22.48 -15.75 10.42
CA GLY A 239 23.39 -16.73 11.01
C GLY A 239 24.70 -16.94 10.24
N ASN A 240 24.90 -16.22 9.12
CA ASN A 240 26.10 -16.29 8.28
C ASN A 240 26.40 -17.68 7.68
N ASN A 241 25.38 -18.52 7.48
CA ASN A 241 25.53 -19.85 6.91
C ASN A 241 25.15 -19.83 5.42
N ILE A 242 25.96 -19.12 4.62
CA ILE A 242 25.72 -18.93 3.18
C ILE A 242 26.83 -19.56 2.35
N HIS A 243 26.47 -20.00 1.15
CA HIS A 243 27.41 -20.49 0.13
C HIS A 243 27.00 -19.96 -1.24
N THR A 244 27.92 -20.01 -2.22
CA THR A 244 27.72 -19.40 -3.55
C THR A 244 26.55 -19.98 -4.35
N GLY A 245 26.19 -21.24 -4.10
CA GLY A 245 25.02 -21.92 -4.71
C GLY A 245 23.72 -21.85 -3.89
N TRP A 246 23.74 -21.15 -2.76
CA TRP A 246 22.59 -21.11 -1.83
C TRP A 246 21.37 -20.49 -2.49
N LEU A 247 21.58 -19.35 -3.15
CA LEU A 247 20.50 -18.60 -3.77
C LEU A 247 19.90 -19.35 -4.96
N ASP A 248 20.73 -20.00 -5.79
CA ASP A 248 20.25 -20.83 -6.90
C ASP A 248 19.39 -22.02 -6.39
N SER A 249 19.74 -22.60 -5.24
CA SER A 249 18.97 -23.66 -4.60
C SER A 249 17.60 -23.17 -4.11
N ARG A 250 17.54 -21.96 -3.53
CA ARG A 250 16.29 -21.33 -3.08
C ARG A 250 15.36 -20.99 -4.25
N ILE A 251 15.92 -20.54 -5.38
CA ILE A 251 15.17 -20.27 -6.61
C ILE A 251 14.63 -21.58 -7.21
N ALA A 252 15.43 -22.65 -7.21
CA ALA A 252 14.98 -23.97 -7.64
C ALA A 252 13.82 -24.51 -6.78
N ALA A 253 13.84 -24.22 -5.47
CA ALA A 253 12.76 -24.51 -4.54
C ALA A 253 11.51 -23.62 -4.74
N ARG A 254 11.53 -22.64 -5.66
CA ARG A 254 10.44 -21.70 -5.95
C ARG A 254 9.92 -20.97 -4.71
N VAL A 255 10.82 -20.60 -3.80
CA VAL A 255 10.45 -19.78 -2.64
C VAL A 255 9.98 -18.41 -3.14
N LYS A 256 8.69 -18.14 -2.96
CA LYS A 256 8.07 -16.86 -3.33
C LYS A 256 8.29 -15.85 -2.20
N PRO A 257 8.46 -14.56 -2.52
CA PRO A 257 8.53 -13.51 -1.51
C PRO A 257 7.22 -13.48 -0.69
N GLY A 258 7.30 -12.93 0.52
CA GLY A 258 6.14 -12.71 1.38
C GLY A 258 5.03 -11.97 0.62
N ARG A 259 3.81 -12.50 0.69
CA ARG A 259 2.63 -11.94 0.01
C ARG A 259 1.68 -11.32 1.03
N PRO A 260 0.89 -10.31 0.64
CA PRO A 260 -0.18 -9.84 1.48
C PRO A 260 -1.19 -10.99 1.70
N PRO A 261 -1.91 -11.01 2.83
CA PRO A 261 -2.97 -11.97 3.05
C PRO A 261 -3.97 -12.00 1.89
N TRP A 262 -4.46 -13.19 1.55
CA TRP A 262 -5.33 -13.39 0.39
C TRP A 262 -6.60 -12.53 0.45
N HIS A 263 -7.21 -12.39 1.64
CA HIS A 263 -8.45 -11.62 1.82
C HIS A 263 -8.23 -10.12 1.56
N ILE A 264 -7.13 -9.54 2.05
CA ILE A 264 -6.76 -8.14 1.75
C ILE A 264 -6.49 -7.96 0.26
N SER A 265 -5.82 -8.92 -0.38
CA SER A 265 -5.55 -8.88 -1.82
C SER A 265 -6.82 -8.87 -2.66
N VAL A 266 -7.80 -9.71 -2.29
CA VAL A 266 -9.11 -9.78 -2.95
C VAL A 266 -9.91 -8.51 -2.72
N ILE A 267 -9.95 -8.01 -1.47
CA ILE A 267 -10.65 -6.76 -1.12
C ILE A 267 -10.06 -5.58 -1.89
N ALA A 268 -8.74 -5.43 -1.87
CA ALA A 268 -8.03 -4.38 -2.59
C ALA A 268 -8.29 -4.46 -4.11
N GLY A 269 -8.22 -5.67 -4.67
CA GLY A 269 -8.56 -5.92 -6.06
C GLY A 269 -9.98 -5.55 -6.43
N ALA A 270 -10.94 -5.87 -5.57
CA ALA A 270 -12.35 -5.55 -5.77
C ALA A 270 -12.56 -4.03 -5.79
N VAL A 271 -12.00 -3.32 -4.81
CA VAL A 271 -12.14 -1.86 -4.69
C VAL A 271 -11.49 -1.15 -5.87
N VAL A 272 -10.28 -1.55 -6.25
CA VAL A 272 -9.55 -0.95 -7.39
C VAL A 272 -10.30 -1.16 -8.70
N LYS A 273 -10.69 -2.41 -9.00
CA LYS A 273 -11.43 -2.72 -10.23
C LYS A 273 -12.78 -2.00 -10.26
N SER A 274 -13.47 -1.92 -9.12
CA SER A 274 -14.74 -1.20 -9.03
C SER A 274 -14.55 0.30 -9.19
N ALA A 275 -13.54 0.90 -8.56
CA ALA A 275 -13.28 2.33 -8.71
C ALA A 275 -12.94 2.70 -10.17
N ALA A 276 -12.16 1.86 -10.86
CA ALA A 276 -11.87 2.03 -12.29
C ALA A 276 -13.14 1.85 -13.15
N ALA A 277 -13.96 0.83 -12.88
CA ALA A 277 -15.20 0.56 -13.58
C ALA A 277 -16.24 1.69 -13.37
N VAL A 278 -16.38 2.19 -12.14
CA VAL A 278 -17.22 3.36 -11.82
C VAL A 278 -16.73 4.59 -12.56
N ALA A 279 -15.43 4.89 -12.55
CA ALA A 279 -14.89 6.03 -13.28
C ALA A 279 -15.13 5.92 -14.80
N ALA A 280 -14.95 4.73 -15.38
CA ALA A 280 -15.24 4.47 -16.79
C ALA A 280 -16.73 4.63 -17.10
N ALA A 281 -17.60 4.01 -16.29
CA ALA A 281 -19.06 4.10 -16.43
C ALA A 281 -19.57 5.54 -16.29
N SER A 282 -19.08 6.29 -15.29
CA SER A 282 -19.41 7.71 -15.11
C SER A 282 -18.92 8.55 -16.28
N SER A 283 -17.70 8.30 -16.80
CA SER A 283 -17.19 9.00 -17.98
C SER A 283 -18.01 8.68 -19.24
N GLU A 284 -18.45 7.43 -19.40
CA GLU A 284 -19.30 7.01 -20.51
C GLU A 284 -20.67 7.71 -20.42
N TYR A 285 -21.26 7.72 -19.22
CA TYR A 285 -22.52 8.40 -18.92
C TYR A 285 -22.45 9.90 -19.23
N LEU A 286 -21.40 10.58 -18.74
CA LEU A 286 -21.15 11.99 -19.03
C LEU A 286 -20.92 12.24 -20.53
N GLY A 287 -20.28 11.28 -21.23
CA GLY A 287 -20.09 11.31 -22.66
C GLY A 287 -21.41 11.25 -23.45
N TYR A 288 -22.35 10.41 -23.03
CA TYR A 288 -23.70 10.37 -23.61
C TYR A 288 -24.46 11.67 -23.33
N LEU A 289 -24.46 12.14 -22.08
CA LEU A 289 -25.11 13.39 -21.69
C LEU A 289 -24.58 14.58 -22.51
N ALA A 290 -23.25 14.70 -22.66
CA ALA A 290 -22.64 15.75 -23.46
C ALA A 290 -23.11 15.72 -24.94
N LYS A 291 -23.32 14.52 -25.49
CA LYS A 291 -23.86 14.32 -26.85
C LYS A 291 -25.38 14.47 -26.94
N GLY A 292 -26.09 14.63 -25.81
CA GLY A 292 -27.55 14.66 -25.75
C GLY A 292 -28.20 13.32 -26.01
N GLN A 293 -27.45 12.25 -25.81
CA GLN A 293 -27.95 10.88 -25.86
C GLN A 293 -28.13 10.39 -24.43
N LEU A 294 -29.05 9.45 -24.25
CA LEU A 294 -29.22 8.78 -22.98
C LEU A 294 -28.42 7.50 -22.96
N PRO A 295 -27.78 7.19 -21.82
CA PRO A 295 -27.08 5.94 -21.66
C PRO A 295 -28.06 4.75 -21.67
N PRO A 296 -27.59 3.56 -22.08
CA PRO A 296 -28.40 2.34 -22.04
C PRO A 296 -28.77 1.95 -20.60
N PRO A 297 -29.93 1.31 -20.37
CA PRO A 297 -30.50 1.01 -19.03
C PRO A 297 -29.78 -0.12 -18.25
N GLY A 298 -28.45 -0.20 -18.31
CA GLY A 298 -27.64 -1.25 -17.66
C GLY A 298 -26.41 -0.75 -16.91
N ILE A 299 -26.15 0.56 -16.89
CA ILE A 299 -25.00 1.13 -16.18
C ILE A 299 -25.35 1.26 -14.69
N SER A 300 -24.96 0.27 -13.88
CA SER A 300 -25.04 0.39 -12.41
C SER A 300 -23.75 0.99 -11.86
N LEU A 301 -23.86 2.04 -11.04
CA LEU A 301 -22.74 2.66 -10.34
C LEU A 301 -22.62 2.22 -8.88
N THR A 302 -23.62 1.49 -8.37
CA THR A 302 -23.73 1.11 -6.94
C THR A 302 -23.37 -0.35 -6.69
N ARG A 303 -23.69 -1.26 -7.62
CA ARG A 303 -23.39 -2.68 -7.51
C ARG A 303 -22.58 -3.14 -8.72
N MET A 304 -21.40 -3.70 -8.47
CA MET A 304 -20.51 -4.21 -9.51
C MET A 304 -20.00 -5.60 -9.16
N GLU A 305 -20.01 -6.49 -10.16
CA GLU A 305 -19.49 -7.83 -10.03
C GLU A 305 -18.11 -7.90 -10.70
N HIS A 306 -17.14 -8.46 -9.99
CA HIS A 306 -15.78 -8.60 -10.47
C HIS A 306 -15.29 -10.02 -10.26
N SER A 307 -14.67 -10.57 -11.30
CA SER A 307 -13.89 -11.81 -11.20
C SER A 307 -12.40 -11.48 -11.17
N MET A 308 -11.66 -12.21 -10.35
CA MET A 308 -10.21 -12.14 -10.30
C MET A 308 -9.63 -13.49 -9.95
N VAL A 309 -8.43 -13.77 -10.45
CA VAL A 309 -7.73 -15.02 -10.20
C VAL A 309 -6.48 -14.72 -9.38
N ILE A 310 -6.39 -15.33 -8.20
CA ILE A 310 -5.23 -15.25 -7.32
C ILE A 310 -4.80 -16.68 -6.99
N GLU A 311 -3.55 -17.02 -7.30
CA GLU A 311 -2.95 -18.33 -7.00
C GLU A 311 -3.72 -19.55 -7.55
N GLY A 312 -4.42 -19.37 -8.67
CA GLY A 312 -5.20 -20.44 -9.30
C GLY A 312 -6.62 -20.58 -8.75
N PHE A 313 -7.02 -19.78 -7.76
CA PHE A 313 -8.41 -19.67 -7.32
C PHE A 313 -9.11 -18.48 -7.97
N LYS A 314 -10.33 -18.70 -8.46
CA LYS A 314 -11.23 -17.68 -9.00
C LYS A 314 -12.10 -17.13 -7.88
N TYR A 315 -11.94 -15.84 -7.60
CA TYR A 315 -12.75 -15.08 -6.66
C TYR A 315 -13.79 -14.29 -7.45
N SER A 316 -15.06 -14.60 -7.25
CA SER A 316 -16.20 -13.85 -7.77
C SER A 316 -16.74 -12.97 -6.64
N VAL A 317 -16.42 -11.69 -6.69
CA VAL A 317 -16.78 -10.72 -5.65
C VAL A 317 -17.80 -9.73 -6.17
N VAL A 318 -18.73 -9.35 -5.30
CA VAL A 318 -19.67 -8.27 -5.59
C VAL A 318 -19.35 -7.10 -4.67
N LEU A 319 -19.03 -5.95 -5.25
CA LEU A 319 -18.84 -4.73 -4.50
C LEU A 319 -20.11 -3.89 -4.54
N VAL A 320 -20.58 -3.50 -3.36
CA VAL A 320 -21.76 -2.66 -3.15
C VAL A 320 -21.32 -1.36 -2.49
N ARG A 321 -21.55 -0.22 -3.14
CA ARG A 321 -21.20 1.10 -2.57
C ARG A 321 -22.23 1.52 -1.53
N ARG A 322 -21.75 1.76 -0.31
CA ARG A 322 -22.55 2.23 0.84
C ARG A 322 -22.48 3.74 1.03
N GLY A 323 -21.49 4.39 0.44
CA GLY A 323 -21.35 5.85 0.46
C GLY A 323 -20.15 6.35 -0.33
N VAL A 324 -19.84 7.63 -0.15
CA VAL A 324 -18.66 8.24 -0.76
C VAL A 324 -17.41 7.72 -0.05
N GLY A 325 -16.65 6.84 -0.72
CA GLY A 325 -15.47 6.21 -0.14
C GLY A 325 -15.77 5.09 0.84
N LEU A 326 -17.00 4.54 0.85
CA LEU A 326 -17.42 3.41 1.67
C LEU A 326 -18.09 2.35 0.81
N ALA A 327 -17.61 1.11 0.91
CA ALA A 327 -18.11 -0.02 0.14
C ALA A 327 -18.14 -1.31 0.96
N ALA A 328 -19.07 -2.19 0.63
CA ALA A 328 -19.15 -3.54 1.14
C ALA A 328 -18.73 -4.54 0.05
N VAL A 329 -17.74 -5.37 0.34
CA VAL A 329 -17.28 -6.44 -0.55
C VAL A 329 -17.93 -7.75 -0.12
N GLN A 330 -18.69 -8.36 -1.01
CA GLN A 330 -19.41 -9.61 -0.79
C GLN A 330 -18.73 -10.78 -1.51
N LEU A 331 -18.52 -11.87 -0.79
CA LEU A 331 -17.99 -13.13 -1.32
C LEU A 331 -18.73 -14.30 -0.67
N ASN A 332 -19.34 -15.18 -1.48
CA ASN A 332 -19.99 -16.42 -1.02
C ASN A 332 -20.90 -16.26 0.21
N GLY A 333 -21.64 -15.15 0.31
CA GLY A 333 -22.57 -14.85 1.42
C GLY A 333 -21.95 -14.09 2.61
N SER A 334 -20.63 -13.92 2.66
CA SER A 334 -19.95 -13.02 3.61
C SER A 334 -19.84 -11.60 3.06
N SER A 335 -19.89 -10.59 3.92
CA SER A 335 -19.78 -9.17 3.56
C SER A 335 -18.75 -8.50 4.47
N VAL A 336 -17.81 -7.76 3.89
CA VAL A 336 -16.80 -6.97 4.62
C VAL A 336 -16.93 -5.51 4.22
N ASP A 337 -17.00 -4.62 5.20
CA ASP A 337 -17.05 -3.19 4.97
C ASP A 337 -15.65 -2.59 4.87
N VAL A 338 -15.47 -1.69 3.90
CA VAL A 338 -14.17 -1.13 3.52
C VAL A 338 -14.34 0.36 3.26
N ALA A 339 -13.53 1.16 3.94
CA ALA A 339 -13.38 2.57 3.60
C ALA A 339 -12.21 2.73 2.63
N TYR A 340 -12.38 3.52 1.57
CA TYR A 340 -11.36 3.72 0.56
C TYR A 340 -11.30 5.17 0.11
N ARG A 341 -10.08 5.65 -0.16
CA ARG A 341 -9.83 6.99 -0.68
C ARG A 341 -8.76 6.95 -1.76
N LYS A 342 -9.01 7.63 -2.88
CA LYS A 342 -7.98 7.83 -3.91
C LYS A 342 -6.98 8.90 -3.46
N MET A 343 -5.70 8.58 -3.49
CA MET A 343 -4.60 9.48 -3.18
C MET A 343 -4.21 10.30 -4.42
N GLY A 344 -3.56 11.46 -4.21
CA GLY A 344 -3.18 12.37 -5.29
C GLY A 344 -2.13 11.82 -6.25
N ASP A 345 -1.41 10.78 -5.85
CA ASP A 345 -0.36 10.10 -6.59
C ASP A 345 -0.88 8.89 -7.42
N GLY A 346 -2.20 8.74 -7.49
CA GLY A 346 -2.88 7.65 -8.20
C GLY A 346 -3.10 6.37 -7.36
N GLY A 347 -2.52 6.29 -6.15
CA GLY A 347 -2.76 5.18 -5.23
C GLY A 347 -4.15 5.21 -4.56
N TYR A 348 -4.45 4.16 -3.81
CA TYR A 348 -5.65 4.04 -2.99
C TYR A 348 -5.23 3.78 -1.54
N LEU A 349 -5.85 4.50 -0.62
CA LEU A 349 -5.78 4.20 0.81
C LEU A 349 -7.03 3.41 1.19
N LEU A 350 -6.86 2.18 1.63
CA LEU A 350 -7.93 1.31 2.12
C LEU A 350 -7.85 1.23 3.64
N GLN A 351 -9.02 1.18 4.29
CA GLN A 351 -9.12 0.83 5.70
C GLN A 351 -10.00 -0.40 5.85
N VAL A 352 -9.43 -1.44 6.46
CA VAL A 352 -10.04 -2.75 6.68
C VAL A 352 -9.69 -3.16 8.10
N ASP A 353 -10.69 -3.55 8.91
CA ASP A 353 -10.48 -3.97 10.31
C ASP A 353 -9.75 -2.91 11.18
N GLY A 354 -9.96 -1.62 10.88
CA GLY A 354 -9.26 -0.50 11.54
C GLY A 354 -7.80 -0.29 11.12
N GLU A 355 -7.22 -1.17 10.31
CA GLU A 355 -5.88 -1.03 9.75
C GLU A 355 -5.91 -0.27 8.42
N SER A 356 -4.86 0.53 8.17
CA SER A 356 -4.71 1.29 6.93
C SER A 356 -3.73 0.57 5.98
N HIS A 357 -4.18 0.34 4.75
CA HIS A 357 -3.39 -0.28 3.69
C HIS A 357 -3.26 0.67 2.50
N VAL A 358 -2.02 0.95 2.09
CA VAL A 358 -1.74 1.72 0.87
C VAL A 358 -1.63 0.74 -0.30
N VAL A 359 -2.42 0.97 -1.33
CA VAL A 359 -2.51 0.13 -2.53
C VAL A 359 -2.17 0.95 -3.77
N HIS A 360 -1.12 0.55 -4.46
CA HIS A 360 -0.82 1.06 -5.80
C HIS A 360 -1.21 0.03 -6.86
N VAL A 361 -1.56 0.53 -8.04
CA VAL A 361 -2.19 -0.25 -9.11
C VAL A 361 -1.43 0.02 -10.39
N GLU A 362 -1.07 -1.05 -11.08
CA GLU A 362 -0.51 -1.00 -12.41
C GLU A 362 -1.16 -2.08 -13.28
N ASP A 363 -1.76 -1.68 -14.40
CA ASP A 363 -2.40 -2.60 -15.32
C ASP A 363 -1.39 -3.14 -16.33
N GLU A 364 -1.27 -4.47 -16.41
CA GLU A 364 -0.41 -5.18 -17.35
C GLU A 364 -1.25 -6.10 -18.25
N ALA A 365 -0.69 -6.54 -19.39
CA ALA A 365 -1.37 -7.48 -20.29
C ALA A 365 -1.71 -8.83 -19.63
N ALA A 366 -0.98 -9.23 -18.57
CA ALA A 366 -1.23 -10.45 -17.83
C ALA A 366 -2.34 -10.32 -16.76
N GLY A 367 -2.72 -9.09 -16.40
CA GLY A 367 -3.65 -8.79 -15.32
C GLY A 367 -3.30 -7.48 -14.59
N THR A 368 -4.00 -7.20 -13.51
CA THR A 368 -3.77 -5.99 -12.69
C THR A 368 -2.79 -6.32 -11.57
N ARG A 369 -1.65 -5.62 -11.53
CA ARG A 369 -0.64 -5.71 -10.47
C ARG A 369 -1.02 -4.76 -9.35
N LEU A 370 -1.10 -5.28 -8.12
CA LEU A 370 -1.30 -4.48 -6.92
C LEU A 370 -0.04 -4.51 -6.06
N LEU A 371 0.35 -3.36 -5.53
CA LEU A 371 1.38 -3.23 -4.50
C LEU A 371 0.68 -2.80 -3.21
N ILE A 372 0.55 -3.72 -2.25
CA ILE A 372 -0.15 -3.51 -0.99
C ILE A 372 0.87 -3.43 0.14
N ASN A 373 1.04 -2.27 0.77
CA ASN A 373 2.03 -2.05 1.84
C ASN A 373 3.46 -2.49 1.45
N GLY A 374 3.83 -2.30 0.18
CA GLY A 374 5.13 -2.71 -0.35
C GLY A 374 5.24 -4.19 -0.76
N LEU A 375 4.15 -4.97 -0.67
CA LEU A 375 4.12 -6.36 -1.14
C LEU A 375 3.34 -6.49 -2.45
N THR A 376 3.95 -7.12 -3.44
CA THR A 376 3.36 -7.25 -4.78
C THR A 376 2.44 -8.48 -4.90
N VAL A 377 1.24 -8.27 -5.44
CA VAL A 377 0.29 -9.34 -5.81
C VAL A 377 -0.26 -9.10 -7.22
N LEU A 378 -0.30 -10.15 -8.04
CA LEU A 378 -0.85 -10.10 -9.40
C LEU A 378 -2.27 -10.68 -9.40
N LEU A 379 -3.24 -9.86 -9.81
CA LEU A 379 -4.60 -10.29 -10.13
C LEU A 379 -4.63 -10.72 -11.59
N ALA A 380 -4.46 -12.02 -11.83
CA ALA A 380 -4.41 -12.53 -13.19
C ALA A 380 -5.76 -12.31 -13.90
N ALA A 381 -5.69 -11.84 -15.14
CA ALA A 381 -6.84 -11.86 -16.03
C ALA A 381 -7.14 -13.30 -16.44
N GLU A 382 -8.40 -13.63 -16.67
CA GLU A 382 -8.80 -14.92 -17.21
C GLU A 382 -8.24 -15.04 -18.63
N LYS A 383 -7.21 -15.88 -18.80
CA LYS A 383 -6.53 -16.08 -20.08
C LYS A 383 -7.23 -17.17 -20.85
N ASP A 384 -7.58 -16.87 -22.10
CA ASP A 384 -8.00 -17.88 -23.06
C ASP A 384 -6.78 -18.71 -23.49
N PRO A 385 -6.69 -19.99 -23.13
CA PRO A 385 -5.53 -20.84 -23.42
C PRO A 385 -5.35 -21.12 -24.92
N SER A 386 -6.35 -20.82 -25.76
CA SER A 386 -6.22 -20.91 -27.22
C SER A 386 -5.37 -19.79 -27.83
N ARG A 387 -5.03 -18.74 -27.06
CA ARG A 387 -4.28 -17.58 -27.55
C ARG A 387 -2.92 -17.49 -26.84
N LEU A 388 -1.84 -17.76 -27.59
CA LEU A 388 -0.47 -17.62 -27.09
C LEU A 388 0.00 -16.19 -27.32
N THR A 389 -0.07 -15.38 -26.26
CA THR A 389 0.36 -13.98 -26.27
C THR A 389 1.76 -13.79 -25.69
N ALA A 390 2.48 -12.77 -26.16
CA ALA A 390 3.78 -12.40 -25.64
C ALA A 390 3.65 -11.82 -24.23
N SER A 391 4.41 -12.36 -23.26
CA SER A 391 4.43 -11.84 -21.87
C SER A 391 5.29 -10.58 -21.71
N SER A 392 6.24 -10.36 -22.63
CA SER A 392 7.23 -9.28 -22.55
C SER A 392 7.55 -8.79 -23.96
N PRO A 393 7.88 -7.50 -24.14
CA PRO A 393 8.31 -7.00 -25.44
C PRO A 393 9.67 -7.60 -25.81
N GLY A 394 9.85 -7.99 -27.06
CA GLY A 394 11.07 -8.67 -27.50
C GLY A 394 11.08 -9.05 -28.97
N LYS A 395 12.15 -9.70 -29.40
CA LYS A 395 12.28 -10.21 -30.77
C LYS A 395 12.13 -11.73 -30.77
N LEU A 396 11.24 -12.27 -31.60
CA LEU A 396 11.15 -13.71 -31.81
C LEU A 396 12.38 -14.18 -32.59
N VAL A 397 13.31 -14.87 -31.94
CA VAL A 397 14.58 -15.29 -32.57
C VAL A 397 14.34 -16.48 -33.49
N ARG A 398 13.68 -17.51 -32.95
CA ARG A 398 13.54 -18.81 -33.61
C ARG A 398 12.23 -19.50 -33.20
N ARG A 399 11.58 -20.18 -34.15
CA ARG A 399 10.51 -21.13 -33.83
C ARG A 399 11.11 -22.50 -33.64
N LEU A 400 10.77 -23.17 -32.55
CA LEU A 400 11.23 -24.53 -32.27
C LEU A 400 10.34 -25.57 -32.95
N LEU A 401 9.08 -25.22 -33.20
CA LEU A 401 8.08 -26.09 -33.81
C LEU A 401 7.52 -25.49 -35.11
N PRO A 402 7.32 -26.29 -36.17
CA PRO A 402 6.69 -25.82 -37.41
C PRO A 402 5.20 -25.51 -37.22
N GLY A 403 4.61 -24.75 -38.14
CA GLY A 403 3.16 -24.49 -38.13
C GLY A 403 2.35 -25.76 -38.37
N GLY A 404 1.31 -25.98 -37.57
CA GLY A 404 0.53 -27.21 -37.53
C GLY A 404 1.14 -28.33 -36.68
N ALA A 405 2.25 -28.07 -35.97
CA ALA A 405 2.80 -29.04 -35.04
C ALA A 405 1.97 -29.15 -33.77
N ARG A 406 1.86 -30.37 -33.25
CA ARG A 406 1.33 -30.64 -31.92
C ARG A 406 2.34 -30.18 -30.87
N VAL A 407 1.88 -29.43 -29.88
CA VAL A 407 2.66 -29.02 -28.71
C VAL A 407 2.00 -29.59 -27.46
N GLU A 408 2.81 -30.05 -26.52
CA GLU A 408 2.37 -30.47 -25.19
C GLU A 408 2.48 -29.31 -24.19
N ARG A 409 1.75 -29.40 -23.08
CA ARG A 409 1.86 -28.44 -21.97
C ARG A 409 3.30 -28.34 -21.45
N ASP A 410 3.73 -27.11 -21.17
CA ASP A 410 5.07 -26.73 -20.72
C ASP A 410 6.18 -27.09 -21.72
N GLN A 411 5.84 -27.48 -22.96
CA GLN A 411 6.81 -27.71 -24.02
C GLN A 411 7.25 -26.37 -24.64
N PRO A 412 8.56 -26.16 -24.85
CA PRO A 412 9.06 -24.96 -25.51
C PRO A 412 8.69 -24.95 -27.01
N TYR A 413 8.00 -23.91 -27.47
CA TYR A 413 7.55 -23.78 -28.87
C TYR A 413 8.30 -22.70 -29.67
N ALA A 414 8.86 -21.70 -28.99
CA ALA A 414 9.66 -20.63 -29.59
C ALA A 414 10.76 -20.13 -28.65
N GLU A 415 11.72 -19.40 -29.19
CA GLU A 415 12.75 -18.68 -28.46
C GLU A 415 12.61 -17.18 -28.73
N MET A 416 12.56 -16.38 -27.67
CA MET A 416 12.45 -14.92 -27.73
C MET A 416 13.68 -14.26 -27.10
N GLU A 417 14.20 -13.23 -27.74
CA GLU A 417 15.27 -12.38 -27.22
C GLU A 417 14.65 -11.17 -26.52
N VAL A 418 14.93 -11.06 -25.22
CA VAL A 418 14.57 -9.93 -24.37
C VAL A 418 15.84 -9.48 -23.66
N MET A 419 16.20 -8.21 -23.77
CA MET A 419 17.41 -7.64 -23.14
C MET A 419 18.69 -8.47 -23.36
N LYS A 420 18.93 -8.89 -24.63
CA LYS A 420 20.07 -9.74 -25.06
C LYS A 420 20.10 -11.16 -24.47
N MET A 421 19.05 -11.57 -23.78
CA MET A 421 18.88 -12.94 -23.29
C MET A 421 17.89 -13.70 -24.15
N VAL A 422 18.27 -14.90 -24.57
CA VAL A 422 17.39 -15.82 -25.29
C VAL A 422 16.64 -16.68 -24.29
N MET A 423 15.31 -16.67 -24.37
CA MET A 423 14.44 -17.39 -23.45
C MET A 423 13.46 -18.29 -24.21
N PRO A 424 13.27 -19.55 -23.78
CA PRO A 424 12.24 -20.41 -24.33
C PRO A 424 10.85 -19.95 -23.89
N LEU A 425 9.93 -19.87 -24.83
CA LEU A 425 8.50 -19.69 -24.59
C LEU A 425 7.84 -21.07 -24.47
N LEU A 426 7.19 -21.31 -23.33
CA LEU A 426 6.54 -22.57 -23.01
C LEU A 426 5.04 -22.50 -23.33
N SER A 427 4.47 -23.58 -23.85
CA SER A 427 3.03 -23.65 -24.13
C SER A 427 2.22 -23.87 -22.85
N PRO A 428 1.17 -23.07 -22.56
CA PRO A 428 0.32 -23.25 -21.38
C PRO A 428 -0.62 -24.45 -21.48
N ALA A 429 -0.89 -24.94 -22.70
CA ALA A 429 -1.81 -26.05 -22.96
C ALA A 429 -1.34 -26.92 -24.12
N SER A 430 -1.86 -28.14 -24.18
CA SER A 430 -1.61 -29.06 -25.30
C SER A 430 -2.56 -28.77 -26.46
N GLY A 431 -2.03 -28.74 -27.68
CA GLY A 431 -2.84 -28.51 -28.88
C GLY A 431 -2.02 -28.33 -30.14
N THR A 432 -2.67 -27.91 -31.23
CA THR A 432 -2.03 -27.69 -32.52
C THR A 432 -1.71 -26.20 -32.73
N LEU A 433 -0.44 -25.89 -33.00
CA LEU A 433 0.04 -24.52 -33.14
C LEU A 433 -0.25 -23.91 -34.52
N ARG A 434 -0.85 -22.73 -34.53
CA ARG A 434 -1.01 -21.89 -35.72
C ARG A 434 -0.31 -20.54 -35.49
N TRP A 435 0.81 -20.35 -36.16
CA TRP A 435 1.64 -19.14 -36.03
C TRP A 435 0.98 -17.90 -36.62
N VAL A 436 1.20 -16.77 -35.94
CA VAL A 436 0.78 -15.43 -36.42
C VAL A 436 2.01 -14.57 -36.71
N VAL A 437 3.03 -14.58 -35.84
CA VAL A 437 4.22 -13.72 -35.97
C VAL A 437 5.38 -14.45 -36.66
N PRO A 438 6.00 -13.89 -37.74
CA PRO A 438 7.16 -14.47 -38.43
C PRO A 438 8.43 -14.52 -37.57
N GLU A 439 9.35 -15.42 -37.92
CA GLU A 439 10.70 -15.43 -37.31
C GLU A 439 11.42 -14.10 -37.56
N GLY A 440 12.08 -13.59 -36.52
CA GLY A 440 12.72 -12.27 -36.53
C GLY A 440 11.77 -11.10 -36.29
N GLY A 441 10.46 -11.34 -36.16
CA GLY A 441 9.47 -10.31 -35.83
C GLY A 441 9.66 -9.72 -34.44
N VAL A 442 9.41 -8.41 -34.31
CA VAL A 442 9.36 -7.72 -33.01
C VAL A 442 7.93 -7.80 -32.50
N VAL A 443 7.77 -8.18 -31.24
CA VAL A 443 6.48 -8.30 -30.55
C VAL A 443 6.44 -7.37 -29.34
N ALA A 444 5.31 -6.72 -29.12
CA ALA A 444 5.02 -6.01 -27.88
C ALA A 444 4.40 -6.96 -26.84
N ALA A 445 4.41 -6.56 -25.56
CA ALA A 445 3.69 -7.31 -24.53
C ALA A 445 2.18 -7.34 -24.85
N GLY A 446 1.58 -8.53 -24.81
CA GLY A 446 0.17 -8.76 -25.15
C GLY A 446 -0.09 -9.16 -26.61
N ASP A 447 0.89 -9.03 -27.51
CA ASP A 447 0.70 -9.40 -28.91
C ASP A 447 0.52 -10.92 -29.09
N LEU A 448 -0.34 -11.32 -30.03
CA LEU A 448 -0.59 -12.72 -30.35
C LEU A 448 0.57 -13.31 -31.15
N ILE A 449 1.35 -14.21 -30.54
CA ILE A 449 2.46 -14.92 -31.19
C ILE A 449 1.92 -16.06 -32.06
N ALA A 450 1.04 -16.87 -31.47
CA ALA A 450 0.41 -18.01 -32.11
C ALA A 450 -0.97 -18.28 -31.49
N SER A 451 -1.84 -18.94 -32.25
CA SER A 451 -3.09 -19.51 -31.77
C SER A 451 -2.94 -21.02 -31.62
N LEU A 452 -3.65 -21.61 -30.68
CA LEU A 452 -3.59 -23.02 -30.34
C LEU A 452 -5.00 -23.63 -30.49
N GLU A 453 -5.12 -24.60 -31.38
CA GLU A 453 -6.32 -25.43 -31.48
C GLU A 453 -6.23 -26.51 -30.40
N LEU A 454 -7.00 -26.33 -29.33
CA LEU A 454 -7.01 -27.21 -28.15
C LEU A 454 -7.59 -28.58 -28.52
N GLU A 455 -6.97 -29.66 -28.02
CA GLU A 455 -7.53 -31.00 -28.12
C GLU A 455 -8.68 -31.18 -27.11
N GLU A 456 -9.77 -31.86 -27.49
CA GLU A 456 -10.88 -32.15 -26.59
C GLU A 456 -10.39 -32.94 -25.36
N GLY A 457 -10.53 -32.35 -24.17
CA GLY A 457 -10.05 -32.94 -22.91
C GLY A 457 -8.64 -32.52 -22.49
N ALA A 458 -7.97 -31.60 -23.22
CA ALA A 458 -6.79 -30.94 -22.70
C ALA A 458 -7.17 -30.26 -21.37
N ALA A 459 -6.58 -30.72 -20.26
CA ALA A 459 -6.84 -30.20 -18.93
C ALA A 459 -6.40 -28.74 -18.85
N VAL A 460 -7.29 -27.85 -19.29
CA VAL A 460 -7.24 -26.43 -19.00
C VAL A 460 -7.35 -26.39 -17.49
N ALA A 461 -6.28 -25.97 -16.82
CA ALA A 461 -6.33 -25.62 -15.41
C ALA A 461 -7.16 -24.33 -15.31
N ALA A 462 -8.47 -24.46 -15.52
CA ALA A 462 -9.41 -23.42 -15.22
C ALA A 462 -9.28 -23.16 -13.72
N PRO A 463 -9.12 -21.90 -13.31
CA PRO A 463 -8.95 -21.58 -11.90
C PRO A 463 -10.18 -22.06 -11.12
N GLU A 464 -9.95 -22.82 -10.06
CA GLU A 464 -11.03 -23.40 -9.26
C GLU A 464 -11.77 -22.26 -8.54
N PRO A 465 -13.11 -22.26 -8.50
CA PRO A 465 -13.85 -21.26 -7.75
C PRO A 465 -13.50 -21.36 -6.27
N TYR A 466 -13.19 -20.24 -5.63
CA TYR A 466 -12.85 -20.23 -4.22
C TYR A 466 -14.09 -20.66 -3.38
N PRO A 467 -13.99 -21.72 -2.54
CA PRO A 467 -15.14 -22.24 -1.81
C PRO A 467 -15.38 -21.55 -0.46
N GLY A 468 -14.42 -20.77 0.04
CA GLY A 468 -14.49 -20.16 1.37
C GLY A 468 -15.22 -18.82 1.40
N SER A 469 -15.45 -18.32 2.61
CA SER A 469 -15.93 -16.96 2.92
C SER A 469 -14.78 -16.07 3.42
N PHE A 470 -15.03 -14.75 3.55
CA PHE A 470 -14.11 -13.87 4.27
C PHE A 470 -14.02 -14.26 5.76
N PRO A 471 -12.87 -14.02 6.42
CA PRO A 471 -12.78 -14.05 7.88
C PRO A 471 -13.68 -12.97 8.50
N GLU A 472 -14.10 -13.16 9.75
CA GLU A 472 -14.81 -12.13 10.51
C GLU A 472 -13.86 -10.95 10.77
N LEU A 473 -14.05 -9.87 10.02
CA LEU A 473 -13.30 -8.62 10.13
C LEU A 473 -14.21 -7.57 10.76
N GLY A 474 -13.66 -6.74 11.64
CA GLY A 474 -14.36 -5.65 12.28
C GLY A 474 -14.68 -4.49 11.33
N PRO A 475 -15.27 -3.40 11.85
CA PRO A 475 -15.59 -2.23 11.05
C PRO A 475 -14.32 -1.61 10.43
N PRO A 476 -14.42 -0.99 9.23
CA PRO A 476 -13.26 -0.43 8.53
C PRO A 476 -12.59 0.70 9.29
N GLN A 477 -13.34 1.40 10.14
CA GLN A 477 -12.86 2.48 10.99
C GLN A 477 -13.17 2.17 12.44
N VAL A 478 -12.33 2.68 13.35
CA VAL A 478 -12.62 2.65 14.78
C VAL A 478 -13.84 3.53 15.03
N LEU A 479 -15.00 2.89 15.22
CA LEU A 479 -16.24 3.58 15.52
C LEU A 479 -16.18 4.08 16.97
N SER A 480 -16.46 5.37 17.15
CA SER A 480 -16.61 5.96 18.48
C SER A 480 -17.97 5.56 19.05
N SER A 481 -18.01 5.09 20.29
CA SER A 481 -19.26 4.84 21.03
C SER A 481 -19.91 6.12 21.55
N ARG A 482 -19.32 7.29 21.31
CA ARG A 482 -19.90 8.57 21.72
C ARG A 482 -21.15 8.87 20.89
N VAL A 483 -22.22 9.26 21.57
CA VAL A 483 -23.54 9.51 20.97
C VAL A 483 -23.49 10.56 19.86
N ASP A 484 -22.69 11.63 20.02
CA ASP A 484 -22.53 12.66 19.00
C ASP A 484 -21.87 12.15 17.72
N ALA A 485 -20.86 11.28 17.85
CA ALA A 485 -20.18 10.66 16.71
C ALA A 485 -21.08 9.64 16.00
N VAL A 486 -21.85 8.84 16.74
CA VAL A 486 -22.82 7.90 16.19
C VAL A 486 -23.93 8.65 15.43
N LEU A 487 -24.43 9.76 15.98
CA LEU A 487 -25.42 10.60 15.30
C LEU A 487 -24.86 11.15 13.98
N SER A 488 -23.65 11.69 13.97
CA SER A 488 -23.02 12.20 12.74
C SER A 488 -22.91 11.11 11.68
N SER A 489 -22.47 9.90 12.07
CA SER A 489 -22.37 8.76 11.16
C SER A 489 -23.74 8.32 10.63
N ALA A 490 -24.77 8.26 11.49
CA ALA A 490 -26.12 7.89 11.10
C ALA A 490 -26.76 8.93 10.16
N VAL A 491 -26.54 10.24 10.40
CA VAL A 491 -26.99 11.31 9.51
C VAL A 491 -26.29 11.25 8.16
N GLU A 492 -24.99 10.99 8.12
CA GLU A 492 -24.26 10.76 6.87
C GLU A 492 -24.76 9.51 6.13
N ALA A 493 -25.02 8.41 6.83
CA ALA A 493 -25.60 7.20 6.26
C ALA A 493 -27.01 7.47 5.68
N ALA A 494 -27.86 8.23 6.38
CA ALA A 494 -29.16 8.64 5.87
C ALA A 494 -29.05 9.51 4.61
N LYS A 495 -28.10 10.46 4.59
CA LYS A 495 -27.79 11.26 3.39
C LYS A 495 -27.30 10.39 2.24
N ASN A 496 -26.51 9.35 2.51
CA ASN A 496 -26.08 8.38 1.50
C ASN A 496 -27.25 7.54 0.95
N ILE A 497 -28.19 7.11 1.80
CA ILE A 497 -29.40 6.40 1.35
C ILE A 497 -30.20 7.28 0.38
N MET A 498 -30.41 8.56 0.73
CA MET A 498 -31.13 9.50 -0.14
C MET A 498 -30.39 9.80 -1.45
N ALA A 499 -29.05 9.72 -1.44
CA ALA A 499 -28.22 9.82 -2.64
C ALA A 499 -28.19 8.51 -3.46
N GLY A 500 -28.98 7.49 -3.12
CA GLY A 500 -29.12 6.25 -3.88
C GLY A 500 -28.08 5.16 -3.56
N TYR A 501 -27.27 5.32 -2.50
CA TYR A 501 -26.35 4.28 -2.05
C TYR A 501 -27.08 3.16 -1.29
N VAL A 502 -26.50 1.95 -1.31
CA VAL A 502 -27.13 0.77 -0.72
C VAL A 502 -26.66 0.60 0.73
N VAL A 503 -27.49 1.03 1.67
CA VAL A 503 -27.28 0.88 3.13
C VAL A 503 -28.54 0.24 3.72
N GLN A 504 -28.40 -0.47 4.86
CA GLN A 504 -29.55 -1.02 5.58
C GLN A 504 -30.30 0.10 6.31
N PRO A 505 -31.53 0.46 5.90
CA PRO A 505 -32.23 1.62 6.45
C PRO A 505 -32.71 1.39 7.88
N GLU A 506 -33.01 0.14 8.28
CA GLU A 506 -33.55 -0.17 9.59
C GLU A 506 -32.58 0.19 10.72
N GLN A 507 -31.31 -0.21 10.57
CA GLN A 507 -30.26 0.09 11.55
C GLN A 507 -30.01 1.59 11.68
N VAL A 508 -29.98 2.31 10.56
CA VAL A 508 -29.73 3.77 10.56
C VAL A 508 -30.83 4.52 11.30
N VAL A 509 -32.09 4.10 11.14
CA VAL A 509 -33.22 4.72 11.84
C VAL A 509 -33.16 4.43 13.34
N GLU A 510 -32.82 3.21 13.74
CA GLU A 510 -32.67 2.83 15.15
C GLU A 510 -31.54 3.63 15.82
N ASP A 511 -30.38 3.74 15.17
CA ASP A 511 -29.24 4.53 15.64
C ASP A 511 -29.60 6.02 15.74
N LEU A 512 -30.33 6.56 14.75
CA LEU A 512 -30.73 7.97 14.73
C LEU A 512 -31.73 8.30 15.84
N VAL A 513 -32.73 7.45 16.08
CA VAL A 513 -33.72 7.65 17.15
C VAL A 513 -33.07 7.54 18.52
N SER A 514 -32.28 6.49 18.75
CA SER A 514 -31.60 6.27 20.03
C SER A 514 -30.62 7.40 20.38
N CYS A 515 -29.92 7.97 19.39
CA CYS A 515 -29.01 9.09 19.61
C CYS A 515 -29.74 10.41 19.86
N LEU A 516 -30.82 10.70 19.14
CA LEU A 516 -31.57 11.95 19.28
C LEU A 516 -32.36 12.05 20.58
N ASP A 517 -32.77 10.92 21.16
CA ASP A 517 -33.46 10.88 22.45
C ASP A 517 -32.49 11.03 23.65
N SER A 518 -31.19 10.84 23.43
CA SER A 518 -30.18 10.90 24.49
C SER A 518 -29.97 12.33 25.03
N PRO A 519 -30.02 12.53 26.36
CA PRO A 519 -29.79 13.84 26.99
C PRO A 519 -28.32 14.30 26.88
N ALA A 520 -27.39 13.37 26.66
CA ALA A 520 -25.96 13.67 26.58
C ALA A 520 -25.55 14.30 25.24
N LEU A 521 -26.39 14.19 24.20
CA LEU A 521 -26.05 14.61 22.85
C LEU A 521 -25.63 16.09 22.76
N ALA A 522 -26.45 17.00 23.29
CA ALA A 522 -26.20 18.44 23.21
C ALA A 522 -24.91 18.83 23.94
N LEU A 523 -24.64 18.20 25.10
CA LEU A 523 -23.43 18.42 25.87
C LEU A 523 -22.18 17.93 25.12
N LEU A 524 -22.23 16.73 24.54
CA LEU A 524 -21.10 16.13 23.81
C LEU A 524 -20.75 16.93 22.55
N GLN A 525 -21.76 17.36 21.79
CA GLN A 525 -21.53 18.23 20.62
C GLN A 525 -20.97 19.60 21.05
N TRP A 526 -21.50 20.19 22.14
CA TRP A 526 -20.97 21.43 22.70
C TRP A 526 -19.50 21.27 23.11
N GLN A 527 -19.15 20.19 23.84
CA GLN A 527 -17.77 19.93 24.26
C GLN A 527 -16.81 19.76 23.08
N GLY A 528 -17.25 19.10 22.00
CA GLY A 528 -16.47 18.94 20.77
C GLY A 528 -16.12 20.28 20.13
N GLU A 529 -17.12 21.10 19.84
CA GLU A 529 -16.93 22.43 19.24
C GLU A 529 -16.19 23.39 20.19
N PHE A 530 -16.54 23.36 21.48
CA PHE A 530 -15.91 24.23 22.49
C PHE A 530 -14.43 23.93 22.64
N ALA A 531 -14.01 22.65 22.59
CA ALA A 531 -12.60 22.28 22.66
C ALA A 531 -11.76 22.86 21.51
N VAL A 532 -12.32 22.91 20.29
CA VAL A 532 -11.66 23.49 19.10
C VAL A 532 -11.53 25.01 19.22
N VAL A 533 -12.56 25.65 19.76
CA VAL A 533 -12.69 27.11 19.77
C VAL A 533 -12.05 27.75 21.01
N ARG A 534 -11.91 27.03 22.13
CA ARG A 534 -11.39 27.52 23.42
C ARG A 534 -10.11 28.34 23.31
N GLY A 535 -9.15 27.89 22.49
CA GLY A 535 -7.85 28.55 22.32
C GLY A 535 -7.90 29.92 21.61
N ARG A 536 -9.02 30.23 20.94
CA ARG A 536 -9.22 31.49 20.18
C ARG A 536 -10.03 32.52 20.97
N MET A 537 -10.41 32.21 22.21
CA MET A 537 -11.30 33.03 23.03
C MET A 537 -10.58 33.64 24.23
N PRO A 538 -11.03 34.82 24.72
CA PRO A 538 -10.57 35.35 26.00
C PRO A 538 -10.85 34.37 27.14
N GLY A 539 -9.86 34.14 28.01
CA GLY A 539 -9.98 33.15 29.11
C GLY A 539 -11.15 33.42 30.07
N ALA A 540 -11.54 34.69 30.27
CA ALA A 540 -12.69 35.06 31.07
C ALA A 540 -14.02 34.60 30.44
N LEU A 541 -14.15 34.70 29.12
CA LEU A 541 -15.33 34.23 28.39
C LEU A 541 -15.42 32.70 28.40
N ALA A 542 -14.28 32.01 28.20
CA ALA A 542 -14.23 30.56 28.28
C ALA A 542 -14.66 30.05 29.66
N ALA A 543 -14.17 30.66 30.74
CA ALA A 543 -14.57 30.30 32.11
C ALA A 543 -16.06 30.55 32.39
N ALA A 544 -16.63 31.65 31.86
CA ALA A 544 -18.05 31.94 31.99
C ALA A 544 -18.93 30.90 31.26
N LEU A 545 -18.52 30.47 30.07
CA LEU A 545 -19.21 29.43 29.30
C LEU A 545 -19.09 28.05 29.97
N GLU A 546 -17.93 27.70 30.51
CA GLU A 546 -17.75 26.47 31.30
C GLU A 546 -18.64 26.47 32.53
N ALA A 547 -18.73 27.59 33.24
CA ALA A 547 -19.61 27.71 34.41
C ALA A 547 -21.10 27.57 34.04
N ALA A 548 -21.52 28.11 32.90
CA ALA A 548 -22.89 28.01 32.41
C ALA A 548 -23.31 26.58 32.06
N VAL A 549 -22.37 25.75 31.61
CA VAL A 549 -22.62 24.35 31.22
C VAL A 549 -22.31 23.35 32.34
N ALA A 550 -21.53 23.74 33.35
CA ALA A 550 -21.07 22.85 34.43
C ALA A 550 -22.22 22.18 35.21
N GLN A 551 -23.30 22.91 35.52
CA GLN A 551 -24.44 22.35 36.23
C GLN A 551 -25.14 21.26 35.40
N HIS A 552 -25.39 21.55 34.12
CA HIS A 552 -26.01 20.59 33.21
C HIS A 552 -25.09 19.38 32.95
N ALA A 553 -23.77 19.58 32.89
CA ALA A 553 -22.81 18.49 32.76
C ALA A 553 -22.85 17.53 33.97
N GLN A 554 -23.04 18.04 35.19
CA GLN A 554 -23.19 17.22 36.39
C GLN A 554 -24.51 16.44 36.39
N GLU A 555 -25.61 17.04 35.91
CA GLU A 555 -26.91 16.39 35.78
C GLU A 555 -26.87 15.24 34.74
N VAL A 556 -26.25 15.47 33.59
CA VAL A 556 -26.05 14.44 32.55
C VAL A 556 -25.15 13.31 33.05
N ALA A 557 -24.03 13.62 33.72
CA ALA A 557 -23.14 12.61 34.29
C ALA A 557 -23.84 11.75 35.35
N ALA A 558 -24.70 12.34 36.17
CA ALA A 558 -25.52 11.60 37.14
C ALA A 558 -26.55 10.70 36.45
N ALA A 559 -27.18 11.17 35.36
CA ALA A 559 -28.12 10.39 34.57
C ALA A 559 -27.45 9.22 33.84
N GLU A 560 -26.26 9.42 33.27
CA GLU A 560 -25.46 8.36 32.64
C GLU A 560 -25.00 7.32 33.66
N ALA A 561 -24.55 7.75 34.86
CA ALA A 561 -24.16 6.84 35.93
C ALA A 561 -25.34 5.99 36.43
N ALA A 562 -26.55 6.57 36.51
CA ALA A 562 -27.77 5.86 36.85
C ALA A 562 -28.18 4.86 35.76
N ALA A 563 -28.07 5.24 34.48
CA ALA A 563 -28.33 4.36 33.34
C ALA A 563 -27.35 3.19 33.28
N ALA A 564 -26.05 3.44 33.52
CA ALA A 564 -25.02 2.41 33.57
C ALA A 564 -25.25 1.42 34.74
N ALA A 565 -25.67 1.92 35.91
CA ALA A 565 -26.00 1.08 37.05
C ALA A 565 -27.25 0.21 36.80
N ALA A 566 -28.25 0.72 36.09
CA ALA A 566 -29.43 -0.03 35.68
C ALA A 566 -29.09 -1.12 34.64
N ALA A 567 -28.26 -0.81 33.65
CA ALA A 567 -27.79 -1.78 32.66
C ALA A 567 -26.94 -2.91 33.29
N ALA A 568 -26.12 -2.59 34.30
CA ALA A 568 -25.35 -3.58 35.06
C ALA A 568 -26.23 -4.50 35.94
N ALA A 569 -27.42 -4.05 36.34
CA ALA A 569 -28.36 -4.84 37.13
C ALA A 569 -29.21 -5.83 36.28
N GLU A 570 -29.29 -5.61 34.97
CA GLU A 570 -30.01 -6.47 34.02
C GLU A 570 -29.13 -7.52 33.32
N ALA A 571 -27.80 -7.44 33.48
CA ALA A 571 -26.91 -8.49 33.00
C ALA A 571 -27.15 -9.79 33.80
N PRO A 572 -27.43 -10.94 33.16
CA PRO A 572 -27.58 -12.21 33.88
C PRO A 572 -26.28 -12.54 34.61
N PRO A 573 -26.32 -13.15 35.80
CA PRO A 573 -25.11 -13.46 36.54
C PRO A 573 -24.30 -14.47 35.73
N GLU A 574 -23.09 -14.07 35.29
CA GLU A 574 -22.09 -15.00 34.80
C GLU A 574 -21.92 -16.10 35.85
N ALA A 575 -22.17 -17.34 35.42
CA ALA A 575 -21.97 -18.51 36.26
C ALA A 575 -20.51 -18.52 36.73
N ALA A 576 -20.33 -18.34 38.03
CA ALA A 576 -19.07 -18.56 38.71
C ALA A 576 -18.60 -19.98 38.41
N ALA A 577 -17.61 -20.12 37.53
CA ALA A 577 -16.91 -21.37 37.28
C ALA A 577 -16.11 -21.71 38.54
N THR A 578 -16.64 -22.63 39.34
CA THR A 578 -15.89 -23.35 40.36
C THR A 578 -14.81 -24.19 39.68
N SER A 579 -13.60 -24.11 40.22
CA SER A 579 -12.50 -25.01 39.95
C SER A 579 -12.90 -26.45 40.33
N ASP A 580 -12.93 -27.37 39.39
CA ASP A 580 -12.55 -28.76 39.62
C ASP A 580 -12.22 -29.48 38.30
N GLY A 581 -11.13 -30.25 38.31
CA GLY A 581 -10.57 -30.91 37.14
C GLY A 581 -11.28 -32.21 36.75
N GLY A 582 -11.05 -32.67 35.52
CA GLY A 582 -11.39 -34.02 35.08
C GLY A 582 -11.55 -34.16 33.57
N ALA A 583 -10.79 -35.08 32.98
CA ALA A 583 -10.64 -35.29 31.55
C ALA A 583 -11.80 -36.05 30.86
N SER A 584 -11.86 -35.88 29.53
CA SER A 584 -12.07 -36.91 28.49
C SER A 584 -13.34 -36.90 27.60
N THR A 585 -13.06 -37.12 26.31
CA THR A 585 -13.89 -37.67 25.20
C THR A 585 -15.04 -36.86 24.56
N GLY A 586 -14.81 -36.44 23.30
CA GLY A 586 -15.36 -37.13 22.12
C GLY A 586 -16.83 -36.89 21.69
N THR A 587 -16.96 -36.08 20.63
CA THR A 587 -17.97 -36.09 19.54
C THR A 587 -19.42 -35.61 19.77
N GLY A 588 -19.77 -34.55 19.02
CA GLY A 588 -20.97 -34.48 18.18
C GLY A 588 -22.13 -33.63 18.70
N GLY A 589 -22.47 -32.55 17.99
CA GLY A 589 -23.80 -31.93 18.07
C GLY A 589 -23.82 -30.41 18.04
N SER A 590 -24.09 -29.87 16.85
CA SER A 590 -24.69 -28.56 16.55
C SER A 590 -25.21 -27.73 17.73
N SER A 591 -24.63 -26.56 17.94
CA SER A 591 -25.30 -25.41 18.55
C SER A 591 -25.07 -24.18 17.68
N SER A 592 -26.12 -23.80 16.97
CA SER A 592 -26.32 -22.50 16.36
C SER A 592 -26.23 -21.42 17.43
N SER A 593 -25.05 -20.84 17.64
CA SER A 593 -24.93 -19.55 18.30
C SER A 593 -25.23 -18.49 17.25
N SER A 594 -26.47 -18.03 17.24
CA SER A 594 -26.83 -16.75 16.66
C SER A 594 -25.84 -15.71 17.17
N SER A 595 -24.95 -15.24 16.30
CA SER A 595 -24.20 -14.00 16.48
C SER A 595 -25.21 -12.87 16.46
N GLY A 596 -25.90 -12.69 17.59
CA GLY A 596 -26.55 -11.45 17.90
C GLY A 596 -25.46 -10.41 17.95
N GLY A 597 -25.43 -9.54 16.94
CA GLY A 597 -24.94 -8.19 17.16
C GLY A 597 -25.57 -7.72 18.48
N GLY A 598 -24.79 -7.08 19.33
CA GLY A 598 -25.28 -6.43 20.53
C GLY A 598 -26.27 -5.36 20.14
N ALA A 599 -27.48 -5.78 19.80
CA ALA A 599 -28.64 -4.94 19.67
C ALA A 599 -28.75 -4.22 21.00
N PHE A 600 -29.04 -2.93 20.93
CA PHE A 600 -29.41 -2.06 22.02
C PHE A 600 -30.63 -2.63 22.77
N ALA A 601 -30.47 -3.74 23.49
CA ALA A 601 -31.51 -4.33 24.33
C ALA A 601 -31.85 -3.43 25.54
N GLY A 602 -31.15 -2.30 25.69
CA GLY A 602 -31.46 -1.23 26.64
C GLY A 602 -32.43 -0.16 26.13
N GLY A 603 -32.92 -0.21 24.89
CA GLY A 603 -33.75 0.84 24.29
C GLY A 603 -35.03 1.17 25.08
N ALA A 604 -35.62 0.19 25.76
CA ALA A 604 -36.86 0.39 26.53
C ALA A 604 -36.63 0.97 27.94
N LEU A 605 -35.50 0.69 28.59
CA LEU A 605 -35.18 1.24 29.92
C LEU A 605 -34.44 2.57 29.87
N ALA A 606 -33.67 2.84 28.80
CA ALA A 606 -33.06 4.16 28.60
C ALA A 606 -34.14 5.25 28.52
N GLY A 607 -35.25 5.00 27.80
CA GLY A 607 -36.37 5.95 27.68
C GLY A 607 -37.04 6.32 29.01
N ALA A 608 -37.00 5.46 30.03
CA ALA A 608 -37.65 5.72 31.32
C ALA A 608 -36.79 6.54 32.30
N LEU A 609 -35.46 6.47 32.20
CA LEU A 609 -34.52 7.23 33.03
C LEU A 609 -34.24 8.66 32.48
N VAL A 610 -34.59 8.91 31.22
CA VAL A 610 -34.36 10.18 30.48
C VAL A 610 -35.33 11.31 30.86
N ALA A 611 -36.41 11.02 31.60
CA ALA A 611 -37.42 12.01 31.99
C ALA A 611 -36.99 12.99 33.09
N GLY A 612 -35.84 12.76 33.75
CA GLY A 612 -35.37 13.57 34.89
C GLY A 612 -34.26 14.58 34.59
N CYS A 613 -33.66 14.58 33.38
CA CYS A 613 -32.57 15.50 33.03
C CYS A 613 -33.15 16.76 32.36
N GLY A 614 -32.77 17.94 32.85
CA GLY A 614 -33.17 19.23 32.26
C GLY A 614 -32.61 19.41 30.84
N ASP A 615 -33.23 20.28 30.05
CA ASP A 615 -32.72 20.62 28.72
C ASP A 615 -31.42 21.44 28.81
N PHE A 616 -30.61 21.36 27.74
CA PHE A 616 -29.36 22.11 27.64
C PHE A 616 -29.59 23.62 27.82
N PRO A 617 -28.76 24.35 28.61
CA PRO A 617 -28.94 25.77 28.92
C PRO A 617 -28.56 26.68 27.73
N SER A 618 -29.17 26.47 26.57
CA SER A 618 -28.93 27.19 25.31
C SER A 618 -29.17 28.69 25.46
N GLY A 619 -30.22 29.11 26.17
CA GLY A 619 -30.51 30.53 26.42
C GLY A 619 -29.42 31.26 27.21
N ALA A 620 -28.96 30.67 28.31
CA ALA A 620 -27.90 31.26 29.14
C ALA A 620 -26.56 31.32 28.39
N VAL A 621 -26.26 30.31 27.59
CA VAL A 621 -25.06 30.27 26.76
C VAL A 621 -25.10 31.34 25.66
N ILE A 622 -26.24 31.49 24.97
CA ILE A 622 -26.42 32.52 23.93
C ILE A 622 -26.27 33.92 24.52
N GLU A 623 -26.90 34.21 25.67
CA GLU A 623 -26.78 35.52 26.32
C GLU A 623 -25.33 35.86 26.70
N VAL A 624 -24.57 34.89 27.23
CA VAL A 624 -23.15 35.08 27.55
C VAL A 624 -22.32 35.39 26.30
N MET A 625 -22.61 34.72 25.19
CA MET A 625 -21.90 34.91 23.92
C MET A 625 -22.25 36.25 23.26
N GLU A 626 -23.54 36.62 23.20
CA GLU A 626 -24.00 37.89 22.62
C GLU A 626 -23.53 39.09 23.44
N ARG A 627 -23.52 38.96 24.77
CA ARG A 627 -22.93 39.97 25.67
C ARG A 627 -21.44 40.15 25.40
N ALA A 628 -20.70 39.06 25.24
CA ALA A 628 -19.27 39.13 24.95
C ALA A 628 -18.96 39.75 23.57
N GLN A 629 -19.84 39.55 22.57
CA GLN A 629 -19.74 40.23 21.28
C GLN A 629 -20.03 41.73 21.36
N ALA A 630 -20.94 42.13 22.25
CA ALA A 630 -21.28 43.54 22.48
C ALA A 630 -20.20 44.30 23.29
N GLU A 631 -19.49 43.61 24.18
CA GLU A 631 -18.42 44.18 25.02
C GLU A 631 -17.03 44.18 24.33
N ALA A 632 -16.89 43.53 23.17
CA ALA A 632 -15.63 43.42 22.44
C ALA A 632 -15.21 44.74 21.74
N ALA A 633 -13.91 45.02 21.73
CA ALA A 633 -13.35 46.17 21.03
C ALA A 633 -13.54 46.03 19.49
N PRO A 634 -13.75 47.14 18.75
CA PRO A 634 -14.11 47.09 17.33
C PRO A 634 -13.05 46.43 16.41
N GLY A 635 -11.80 46.31 16.85
CA GLY A 635 -10.74 45.60 16.11
C GLY A 635 -10.78 44.08 16.27
N ASP A 636 -11.28 43.57 17.39
CA ASP A 636 -11.30 42.13 17.73
C ASP A 636 -12.69 41.51 17.52
N GLN A 637 -13.72 42.34 17.34
CA GLN A 637 -15.12 41.92 17.20
C GLN A 637 -15.32 40.96 16.03
N ALA A 638 -14.71 41.22 14.87
CA ALA A 638 -14.83 40.34 13.70
C ALA A 638 -14.21 38.94 13.94
N ALA A 639 -13.06 38.89 14.61
CA ALA A 639 -12.38 37.63 14.93
C ALA A 639 -13.16 36.83 16.00
N LEU A 640 -13.69 37.52 17.00
CA LEU A 640 -14.50 36.91 18.06
C LEU A 640 -15.84 36.39 17.53
N THR A 641 -16.53 37.14 16.67
CA THR A 641 -17.77 36.68 16.02
C THR A 641 -17.53 35.44 15.17
N ALA A 642 -16.47 35.42 14.36
CA ALA A 642 -16.11 34.26 13.56
C ALA A 642 -15.76 33.03 14.42
N ALA A 643 -15.12 33.23 15.58
CA ALA A 643 -14.82 32.14 16.52
C ALA A 643 -16.06 31.62 17.25
N LEU A 644 -17.02 32.49 17.60
CA LEU A 644 -18.24 32.14 18.31
C LEU A 644 -19.33 31.53 17.41
N GLU A 645 -19.27 31.75 16.09
CA GLU A 645 -20.32 31.33 15.14
C GLU A 645 -20.68 29.83 15.21
N PRO A 646 -19.72 28.87 15.26
CA PRO A 646 -20.05 27.44 15.36
C PRO A 646 -20.83 27.12 16.64
N LEU A 647 -20.42 27.71 17.77
CA LEU A 647 -21.05 27.54 19.07
C LEU A 647 -22.44 28.19 19.13
N LEU A 648 -22.60 29.38 18.52
CA LEU A 648 -23.90 30.06 18.43
C LEU A 648 -24.88 29.27 17.57
N ARG A 649 -24.42 28.72 16.44
CA ARG A 649 -25.23 27.86 15.58
C ARG A 649 -25.72 26.62 16.34
N LEU A 650 -24.84 25.99 17.11
CA LEU A 650 -25.19 24.82 17.92
C LEU A 650 -26.19 25.18 19.04
N ALA A 651 -25.93 26.25 19.79
CA ALA A 651 -26.80 26.69 20.86
C ALA A 651 -28.20 27.09 20.33
N ARG A 652 -28.28 27.74 19.17
CA ARG A 652 -29.55 28.07 18.49
C ARG A 652 -30.29 26.82 18.00
N ALA A 653 -29.59 25.82 17.50
CA ALA A 653 -30.19 24.56 17.08
C ALA A 653 -30.87 23.82 18.26
N HIS A 654 -30.31 23.94 19.46
CA HIS A 654 -30.86 23.39 20.70
C HIS A 654 -31.76 24.36 21.49
N ALA A 655 -32.08 25.54 20.96
CA ALA A 655 -32.90 26.54 21.66
C ALA A 655 -34.36 26.09 21.87
N GLY A 656 -34.88 25.23 20.99
CA GLY A 656 -36.22 24.63 21.12
C GLY A 656 -36.25 23.34 21.96
N GLY A 657 -35.15 22.99 22.62
CA GLY A 657 -35.01 21.73 23.33
C GLY A 657 -34.77 20.53 22.41
N ARG A 658 -34.64 19.34 23.01
CA ARG A 658 -34.22 18.10 22.32
C ARG A 658 -35.17 17.68 21.20
N GLN A 659 -36.48 17.73 21.43
CA GLN A 659 -37.48 17.34 20.44
C GLN A 659 -37.52 18.29 19.23
N ALA A 660 -37.27 19.59 19.43
CA ALA A 660 -37.23 20.54 18.32
C ALA A 660 -35.99 20.30 17.45
N TYR A 661 -34.84 20.01 18.07
CA TYR A 661 -33.63 19.64 17.35
C TYR A 661 -33.83 18.35 16.54
N ALA A 662 -34.39 17.30 17.14
CA ALA A 662 -34.69 16.05 16.45
C ALA A 662 -35.61 16.26 15.24
N ARG A 663 -36.67 17.07 15.39
CA ARG A 663 -37.56 17.44 14.27
C ARG A 663 -36.82 18.21 13.17
N SER A 664 -35.92 19.12 13.54
CA SER A 664 -35.12 19.88 12.57
C SER A 664 -34.21 18.97 11.75
N VAL A 665 -33.55 18.00 12.38
CA VAL A 665 -32.67 17.04 11.68
C VAL A 665 -33.47 16.20 10.69
N VAL A 666 -34.63 15.68 11.10
CA VAL A 666 -35.51 14.90 10.22
C VAL A 666 -36.09 15.78 9.10
N SER A 667 -36.46 17.04 9.38
CA SER A 667 -36.93 17.99 8.37
C SER A 667 -35.87 18.24 7.31
N GLU A 668 -34.60 18.45 7.70
CA GLU A 668 -33.49 18.66 6.75
C GLU A 668 -33.31 17.46 5.82
N LEU A 669 -33.44 16.23 6.34
CA LEU A 669 -33.36 15.02 5.52
C LEU A 669 -34.53 14.95 4.52
N LEU A 670 -35.76 15.20 4.98
CA LEU A 670 -36.96 15.18 4.12
C LEU A 670 -36.93 16.29 3.06
N GLU A 671 -36.43 17.48 3.42
CA GLU A 671 -36.22 18.58 2.48
C GLU A 671 -35.17 18.22 1.42
N GLY A 672 -34.12 17.50 1.79
CA GLY A 672 -33.12 16.99 0.85
C GLY A 672 -33.74 16.03 -0.17
N PHE A 673 -34.58 15.10 0.27
CA PHE A 673 -35.34 14.21 -0.63
C PHE A 673 -36.30 14.99 -1.52
N LEU A 674 -37.07 15.92 -0.94
CA LEU A 674 -38.04 16.75 -1.67
C LEU A 674 -37.36 17.58 -2.76
N ALA A 675 -36.18 18.15 -2.50
CA ALA A 675 -35.45 18.97 -3.45
C ALA A 675 -35.08 18.21 -4.74
N VAL A 676 -34.73 16.92 -4.62
CA VAL A 676 -34.44 16.06 -5.77
C VAL A 676 -35.71 15.77 -6.56
N GLU A 677 -36.78 15.34 -5.88
CA GLU A 677 -38.07 15.04 -6.51
C GLU A 677 -38.72 16.28 -7.18
N GLU A 678 -38.59 17.46 -6.56
CA GLU A 678 -39.04 18.72 -7.14
C GLU A 678 -38.24 19.08 -8.39
N ALA A 679 -36.93 18.82 -8.43
CA ALA A 679 -36.12 19.04 -9.61
C ALA A 679 -36.58 18.16 -10.79
N PHE A 680 -36.86 16.87 -10.54
CA PHE A 680 -37.42 15.98 -11.56
C PHE A 680 -38.84 16.39 -11.98
N THR A 681 -39.68 16.81 -11.03
CA THR A 681 -41.05 17.26 -11.32
C THR A 681 -41.05 18.57 -12.13
N ALA A 682 -40.17 19.51 -11.80
CA ALA A 682 -40.00 20.76 -12.54
C ALA A 682 -39.46 20.51 -13.95
N ALA A 683 -38.51 19.58 -14.09
CA ALA A 683 -37.97 19.14 -15.37
C ALA A 683 -39.05 18.52 -16.27
N ARG A 684 -39.91 17.64 -15.73
CA ARG A 684 -41.07 17.07 -16.44
C ARG A 684 -42.06 18.17 -16.87
N ARG A 685 -42.29 19.19 -16.04
CA ARG A 685 -43.16 20.32 -16.40
C ARG A 685 -42.59 21.21 -17.51
N HIS A 686 -41.27 21.37 -17.59
CA HIS A 686 -40.60 22.17 -18.63
C HIS A 686 -40.51 21.46 -19.98
N ALA A 687 -40.58 20.12 -20.01
CA ALA A 687 -40.54 19.32 -21.24
C ALA A 687 -41.89 19.30 -22.01
N GLY A 688 -43.01 19.59 -21.36
CA GLY A 688 -44.35 19.63 -21.97
C GLY A 688 -45.24 18.44 -21.59
N ASP A 689 -46.54 18.71 -21.46
CA ASP A 689 -47.69 17.88 -21.05
C ASP A 689 -47.44 16.75 -20.00
N PRO A 690 -47.97 16.85 -18.76
CA PRO A 690 -47.67 15.96 -17.63
C PRO A 690 -48.12 14.49 -17.75
N GLY A 691 -48.60 14.05 -18.91
CA GLY A 691 -49.09 12.69 -19.16
C GLY A 691 -48.19 11.79 -20.00
N VAL A 692 -47.15 12.31 -20.66
CA VAL A 692 -46.31 11.56 -21.63
C VAL A 692 -44.81 11.89 -21.50
N THR A 693 -44.37 12.51 -20.40
CA THR A 693 -42.94 12.82 -20.21
C THR A 693 -42.19 11.59 -19.75
N THR A 694 -41.38 11.02 -20.63
CA THR A 694 -40.45 9.92 -20.28
C THR A 694 -39.32 10.48 -19.42
N ASP A 695 -38.74 9.67 -18.52
CA ASP A 695 -37.58 10.08 -17.69
C ASP A 695 -36.43 10.65 -18.53
N GLN A 696 -36.39 10.27 -19.80
CA GLN A 696 -35.51 10.78 -20.84
C GLN A 696 -35.58 12.30 -21.03
N GLU A 697 -36.79 12.86 -21.10
CA GLU A 697 -37.01 14.29 -21.35
C GLU A 697 -36.72 15.12 -20.09
N ALA A 698 -36.94 14.55 -18.91
CA ALA A 698 -36.58 15.16 -17.64
C ALA A 698 -35.05 15.27 -17.48
N ILE A 699 -34.31 14.21 -17.80
CA ILE A 699 -32.83 14.22 -17.75
C ILE A 699 -32.25 15.21 -18.77
N ASP A 700 -32.84 15.31 -19.97
CA ASP A 700 -32.40 16.32 -20.95
C ASP A 700 -32.71 17.76 -20.50
N ALA A 701 -33.82 17.99 -19.81
CA ALA A 701 -34.13 19.29 -19.23
C ALA A 701 -33.14 19.67 -18.10
N LEU A 702 -32.82 18.74 -17.20
CA LEU A 702 -31.80 18.93 -16.16
C LEU A 702 -30.42 19.20 -16.76
N ARG A 703 -30.07 18.51 -17.86
CA ARG A 703 -28.85 18.78 -18.62
C ARG A 703 -28.79 20.22 -19.13
N LYS A 704 -29.88 20.74 -19.71
CA LYS A 704 -29.93 22.12 -20.22
C LYS A 704 -29.81 23.13 -19.09
N GLN A 705 -30.42 22.85 -17.93
CA GLN A 705 -30.36 23.70 -16.74
C GLN A 705 -28.94 23.73 -16.12
N HIS A 706 -28.23 22.61 -16.14
CA HIS A 706 -26.90 22.44 -15.55
C HIS A 706 -25.78 22.26 -16.60
N ALA A 707 -25.84 22.97 -17.72
CA ALA A 707 -24.90 22.83 -18.83
C ALA A 707 -23.41 23.03 -18.45
N GLY A 708 -23.12 23.76 -17.37
CA GLY A 708 -21.76 23.97 -16.85
C GLY A 708 -21.25 22.91 -15.85
N LYS A 709 -22.12 22.03 -15.35
CA LYS A 709 -21.79 21.02 -14.31
C LYS A 709 -22.59 19.73 -14.52
N LEU A 710 -22.22 18.97 -15.56
CA LEU A 710 -22.86 17.69 -15.88
C LEU A 710 -22.72 16.62 -14.78
N SER A 711 -21.75 16.74 -13.87
CA SER A 711 -21.61 15.84 -12.73
C SER A 711 -22.79 15.93 -11.76
N VAL A 712 -23.39 17.12 -11.60
CA VAL A 712 -24.58 17.30 -10.74
C VAL A 712 -25.77 16.57 -11.32
N VAL A 713 -25.89 16.51 -12.65
CA VAL A 713 -26.94 15.74 -13.33
C VAL A 713 -26.73 14.25 -13.13
N LEU A 714 -25.48 13.77 -13.08
CA LEU A 714 -25.17 12.39 -12.76
C LEU A 714 -25.48 12.05 -11.29
N ASP A 715 -25.24 12.98 -10.35
CA ASP A 715 -25.51 12.73 -8.93
C ASP A 715 -27.03 12.75 -8.62
N LEU A 716 -27.81 13.49 -9.41
CA LEU A 716 -29.27 13.53 -9.29
C LEU A 716 -29.96 12.29 -9.86
N VAL A 717 -29.36 11.65 -10.87
CA VAL A 717 -29.91 10.48 -11.58
C VAL A 717 -29.38 9.20 -10.97
#